data_AF-A0A3B9MTI8-F1
#
_entry.id   AF-A0A3B9MTI8-F1
#
_cell.length_a   1.000
_cell.length_b   1.000
_cell.length_c   1.000
_cell.angle_alpha   90.00
_cell.angle_beta   90.00
_cell.angle_gamma   90.00
#
_symmetry.space_group_name_H-M   'P 1'
#
loop_
_entity.id
_entity.type
_entity.pdbx_description
1 polymer ?
#
loop_
_entity_poly.entity_id
_entity_poly.type
_entity_poly.pdbx_seq_one_letter_code
_entity_poly.pdbx_strand_id
1 'polypeptide(L)'
;MMKIIYSKFSNDRCDEFNIRTDILLDENGNKYIDKSPVSYEGNLHITALYKAEAGLKEVYKDTPFVPNKIVNVEGRDLFEFVEGKNFENELDDLLHEGKTDELEEKLIAYMETVLKAHNDIDFEVTDKFREIFGDVPMELSFIQSAKSAKITDIDMVPANIIGNTIIDYEWTFTFPIPADFVIYRIIHYYMEGAAERHVLRDRDLYKKMGITAPEILVFQDMEANFQKYITKDHEPLWKLHESLVQPEYIISDMVRSDTFAGSVVIDGNETDSLRGIPDEKGDLEFEISIPGNAKEIKIRLGDRGCIVFLKSLRIYGGNKYYTPEFGSNAKTVVSDIYLFGAGEPHFTVEDIKDGYDSLKIKFSVVTDNDSSCIYNYLIKGGFVNGDRRDYDELEKHYIAAIELKNIAEYDRRTLGKQASRMAAELDAIYRNPFYKATKPFRELYKTYKYITCGTAKKQIKKEMRKHSGEITDKKAYYEEAVVRKRREHVGEKFDRMCSAETIAKEREELKDSDIVISVLVPVYNTPEDFLREMIESVLSQSYDRLTLCIADGSDNKHKEVGRIIKSYMSVDDRIRYVRLAENKGISENTNAALDLAEGNYIALLDHDDILHPEAFYNVVKRINETGADFLYSDEAVFYDDDMERPVSYHLKPDFSPIFLRGINYICHLSVFSRKLLDKVGRFRKECDGSQDYDLILRLTSKANRVEHIAETLYFWRSHPGSVASDLSAKPYCIEAAKRALRDHLEEAGEKGEVTDSDFPSAYRIRYELSEKPHVTIVIPNKDHSEDLKLCLDSIFERSTYENFDVEIVENGSDEPATFEMYEEYKKKYEGRFSVITWTRGFNYAAINNYGVKEAKGEYVLLLNNDTEVITPEWIEEMLYLAVRKETGCVGALLYFGDDTVQHGGVIFGIGGSAGHSQKSVKRENNGYLARLSVAHEVGGNTGACLMISKAKYAEMGGLDEDFVVAFNDVDFCCRLTEKGYVNMFTPFAKLYHYESKSRGYEETPEKLERFNGERDLLRQRHEKLIVKGEDPYYNHHQTLDREDCTPREDYSVFL
;
A
#
# COMPACT_ATOMS: atom_id res chain seq x y z
N MET A 1 -19.29 -3.06 -37.62
CA MET A 1 -19.11 -2.71 -36.18
C MET A 1 -17.63 -2.47 -35.97
N MET A 2 -17.21 -1.26 -35.58
CA MET A 2 -15.78 -0.91 -35.49
C MET A 2 -15.07 -1.74 -34.41
N LYS A 3 -13.89 -2.29 -34.74
CA LYS A 3 -13.07 -3.09 -33.84
C LYS A 3 -12.18 -2.18 -32.99
N ILE A 4 -12.19 -2.34 -31.67
CA ILE A 4 -11.19 -1.72 -30.79
C ILE A 4 -9.86 -2.45 -31.01
N ILE A 5 -8.81 -1.72 -31.38
CA ILE A 5 -7.45 -2.26 -31.60
C ILE A 5 -6.46 -1.84 -30.52
N TYR A 6 -6.82 -0.85 -29.70
CA TYR A 6 -6.04 -0.41 -28.55
C TYR A 6 -6.96 0.36 -27.59
N SER A 7 -6.75 0.20 -26.28
CA SER A 7 -7.46 0.95 -25.25
C SER A 7 -6.45 1.48 -24.24
N LYS A 8 -6.60 2.74 -23.85
CA LYS A 8 -5.86 3.37 -22.75
C LYS A 8 -6.85 3.91 -21.74
N PHE A 9 -6.60 3.65 -20.46
CA PHE A 9 -7.38 4.19 -19.37
C PHE A 9 -6.58 5.26 -18.63
N SER A 10 -7.24 6.36 -18.26
CA SER A 10 -6.70 7.34 -17.32
C SER A 10 -7.35 7.07 -15.96
N ASN A 11 -6.65 6.31 -15.10
CA ASN A 11 -7.16 5.84 -13.81
C ASN A 11 -6.49 6.55 -12.61
N ASP A 12 -5.60 7.50 -12.87
CA ASP A 12 -4.87 8.24 -11.83
C ASP A 12 -5.65 9.47 -11.32
N ARG A 13 -6.92 9.63 -11.74
CA ARG A 13 -7.78 10.79 -11.49
C ARG A 13 -9.04 10.36 -10.73
N CYS A 14 -9.79 11.31 -10.18
CA CYS A 14 -11.08 11.01 -9.58
C CYS A 14 -12.13 10.66 -10.64
N ASP A 15 -13.23 10.01 -10.23
CA ASP A 15 -14.22 9.43 -11.14
C ASP A 15 -14.82 10.42 -12.13
N GLU A 16 -14.91 11.71 -11.80
CA GLU A 16 -15.38 12.75 -12.73
C GLU A 16 -14.48 12.94 -13.96
N PHE A 17 -13.22 12.52 -13.91
CA PHE A 17 -12.22 12.73 -14.97
C PHE A 17 -11.61 11.43 -15.50
N ASN A 18 -12.09 10.27 -15.05
CA ASN A 18 -11.64 8.97 -15.54
C ASN A 18 -12.22 8.67 -16.92
N ILE A 19 -11.34 8.56 -17.91
CA ILE A 19 -11.69 8.32 -19.32
C ILE A 19 -10.99 7.08 -19.89
N ARG A 20 -11.70 6.37 -20.78
CA ARG A 20 -11.17 5.33 -21.65
C ARG A 20 -11.03 5.89 -23.06
N THR A 21 -9.83 5.80 -23.62
CA THR A 21 -9.53 6.17 -25.00
C THR A 21 -9.30 4.92 -25.83
N ASP A 22 -10.18 4.64 -26.78
CA ASP A 22 -10.10 3.49 -27.67
C ASP A 22 -9.65 3.93 -29.07
N ILE A 23 -8.70 3.22 -29.68
CA ILE A 23 -8.46 3.28 -31.13
C ILE A 23 -9.39 2.27 -31.79
N LEU A 24 -10.29 2.76 -32.62
CA LEU A 24 -11.26 1.99 -33.39
C LEU A 24 -10.76 1.79 -34.82
N LEU A 25 -11.02 0.62 -35.39
CA LEU A 25 -10.75 0.27 -36.79
C LEU A 25 -12.07 -0.11 -37.48
N ASP A 26 -12.43 0.59 -38.55
CA ASP A 26 -13.60 0.24 -39.35
C ASP A 26 -13.31 -0.89 -40.37
N GLU A 27 -14.36 -1.37 -41.03
CA GLU A 27 -14.28 -2.46 -42.01
C GLU A 27 -13.50 -2.08 -43.29
N ASN A 28 -13.27 -0.79 -43.53
CA ASN A 28 -12.49 -0.27 -44.65
C ASN A 28 -11.01 -0.01 -44.28
N GLY A 29 -10.61 -0.29 -43.03
CA GLY A 29 -9.27 -0.06 -42.52
C GLY A 29 -9.01 1.37 -42.03
N ASN A 30 -10.03 2.22 -41.93
CA ASN A 30 -9.89 3.56 -41.36
C ASN A 30 -9.85 3.48 -39.83
N LYS A 31 -9.00 4.30 -39.21
CA LYS A 31 -8.88 4.39 -37.76
C LYS A 31 -9.61 5.62 -37.22
N TYR A 32 -10.18 5.49 -36.03
CA TYR A 32 -10.84 6.55 -35.28
C TYR A 32 -10.46 6.46 -33.80
N ILE A 33 -10.66 7.54 -33.04
CA ILE A 33 -10.48 7.55 -31.59
C ILE A 33 -11.84 7.76 -30.92
N ASP A 34 -12.18 6.89 -29.97
CA ASP A 34 -13.36 7.01 -29.11
C ASP A 34 -12.90 7.36 -27.70
N LYS A 35 -13.37 8.49 -27.15
CA LYS A 35 -13.12 8.86 -25.76
C LYS A 35 -14.43 8.71 -25.00
N SER A 36 -14.48 7.69 -24.14
CA SER A 36 -15.66 7.31 -23.37
C SER A 36 -15.39 7.47 -21.87
N PRO A 37 -16.39 7.85 -21.06
CA PRO A 37 -16.22 7.96 -19.62
C PRO A 37 -16.16 6.55 -19.01
N VAL A 38 -15.34 6.36 -17.98
CA VAL A 38 -15.24 5.08 -17.25
C VAL A 38 -16.39 4.94 -16.26
N SER A 39 -16.80 6.06 -15.66
CA SER A 39 -17.88 6.17 -14.66
C SER A 39 -19.07 6.97 -15.21
N TYR A 40 -20.19 6.99 -14.46
CA TYR A 40 -21.32 7.84 -14.83
C TYR A 40 -21.00 9.33 -14.65
N GLU A 41 -20.19 9.64 -13.65
CA GLU A 41 -19.73 10.97 -13.25
C GLU A 41 -18.91 11.65 -14.36
N GLY A 42 -18.12 10.87 -15.11
CA GLY A 42 -17.30 11.34 -16.23
C GLY A 42 -18.08 11.78 -17.48
N ASN A 43 -19.39 11.52 -17.56
CA ASN A 43 -20.21 11.89 -18.72
C ASN A 43 -20.17 13.41 -19.03
N LEU A 44 -20.15 14.25 -17.99
CA LEU A 44 -20.10 15.70 -18.17
C LEU A 44 -18.76 16.17 -18.74
N HIS A 45 -17.67 15.54 -18.30
CA HIS A 45 -16.30 15.82 -18.77
C HIS A 45 -16.14 15.46 -20.25
N ILE A 46 -16.53 14.24 -20.64
CA ILE A 46 -16.53 13.82 -22.05
C ILE A 46 -17.44 14.72 -22.90
N THR A 47 -18.64 15.06 -22.41
CA THR A 47 -19.54 15.97 -23.13
C THR A 47 -18.92 17.35 -23.34
N ALA A 48 -18.14 17.86 -22.39
CA ALA A 48 -17.43 19.13 -22.52
C ALA A 48 -16.32 19.05 -23.57
N LEU A 49 -15.54 17.96 -23.56
CA LEU A 49 -14.48 17.69 -24.51
C LEU A 49 -14.98 17.68 -25.97
N TYR A 50 -16.06 16.96 -26.26
CA TYR A 50 -16.65 16.93 -27.61
C TYR A 50 -17.27 18.27 -28.06
N LYS A 51 -17.41 19.25 -27.16
CA LYS A 51 -17.87 20.62 -27.49
C LYS A 51 -16.72 21.61 -27.68
N ALA A 52 -15.49 21.25 -27.32
CA ALA A 52 -14.34 22.15 -27.34
C ALA A 52 -13.84 22.47 -28.75
N GLU A 53 -13.98 21.54 -29.72
CA GLU A 53 -13.43 21.66 -31.08
C GLU A 53 -13.75 23.00 -31.75
N ALA A 54 -15.03 23.38 -31.77
CA ALA A 54 -15.47 24.61 -32.45
C ALA A 54 -14.90 25.88 -31.81
N GLY A 55 -14.74 25.87 -30.49
CA GLY A 55 -14.16 26.99 -29.75
C GLY A 55 -12.68 27.15 -30.02
N LEU A 56 -11.93 26.04 -29.94
CA LEU A 56 -10.49 26.02 -30.21
C LEU A 56 -10.17 26.37 -31.67
N LYS A 57 -11.01 25.95 -32.60
CA LYS A 57 -10.85 26.30 -34.02
C LYS A 57 -10.89 27.81 -34.27
N GLU A 58 -11.70 28.54 -33.50
CA GLU A 58 -11.74 30.01 -33.58
C GLU A 58 -10.53 30.66 -32.92
N VAL A 59 -10.08 30.13 -31.77
CA VAL A 59 -8.88 30.60 -31.04
C VAL A 59 -7.63 30.46 -31.91
N TYR A 60 -7.48 29.34 -32.61
CA TYR A 60 -6.30 29.03 -33.41
C TYR A 60 -6.42 29.41 -34.89
N LYS A 61 -7.49 30.10 -35.33
CA LYS A 61 -7.76 30.42 -36.75
C LYS A 61 -6.64 31.18 -37.48
N ASP A 62 -5.87 31.99 -36.74
CA ASP A 62 -4.78 32.82 -37.26
C ASP A 62 -3.39 32.22 -36.97
N THR A 63 -3.36 30.92 -36.72
CA THR A 63 -2.17 30.09 -36.44
C THR A 63 -2.17 28.84 -37.33
N PRO A 64 -1.05 28.11 -37.43
CA PRO A 64 -1.02 26.81 -38.10
C PRO A 64 -1.81 25.72 -37.38
N PHE A 65 -2.14 25.84 -36.08
CA PHE A 65 -2.74 24.75 -35.32
C PHE A 65 -4.23 24.60 -35.59
N VAL A 66 -4.68 23.34 -35.66
CA VAL A 66 -6.08 22.98 -35.85
C VAL A 66 -6.44 21.89 -34.83
N PRO A 67 -7.52 22.04 -34.04
CA PRO A 67 -7.98 20.96 -33.18
C PRO A 67 -8.37 19.74 -34.02
N ASN A 68 -8.00 18.55 -33.55
CA ASN A 68 -8.40 17.29 -34.18
C ASN A 68 -9.91 17.24 -34.38
N LYS A 69 -10.32 16.79 -35.56
CA LYS A 69 -11.69 16.90 -36.01
C LYS A 69 -12.55 15.79 -35.42
N ILE A 70 -13.76 16.17 -34.98
CA ILE A 70 -14.79 15.23 -34.58
C ILE A 70 -15.59 14.83 -35.83
N VAL A 71 -15.70 13.53 -36.07
CA VAL A 71 -16.44 12.93 -37.19
C VAL A 71 -17.56 12.06 -36.66
N ASN A 72 -18.74 12.18 -37.27
CA ASN A 72 -19.85 11.29 -36.97
C ASN A 72 -19.73 10.02 -37.83
N VAL A 73 -19.49 8.88 -37.18
CA VAL A 73 -19.34 7.58 -37.84
C VAL A 73 -20.30 6.60 -37.17
N GLU A 74 -21.18 5.98 -37.96
CA GLU A 74 -22.23 5.07 -37.46
C GLU A 74 -23.13 5.70 -36.35
N GLY A 75 -23.32 7.03 -36.36
CA GLY A 75 -24.12 7.73 -35.36
C GLY A 75 -23.39 8.06 -34.05
N ARG A 76 -22.08 7.80 -33.96
CA ARG A 76 -21.21 8.18 -32.83
C ARG A 76 -20.27 9.31 -33.23
N ASP A 77 -20.02 10.24 -32.33
CA ASP A 77 -19.00 11.28 -32.50
C ASP A 77 -17.64 10.73 -32.06
N LEU A 78 -16.69 10.65 -33.00
CA LEU A 78 -15.36 10.10 -32.81
C LEU A 78 -14.31 11.11 -33.28
N PHE A 79 -13.09 11.07 -32.75
CA PHE A 79 -12.00 11.87 -33.33
C PHE A 79 -11.37 11.14 -34.50
N GLU A 80 -10.89 11.90 -35.49
CA GLU A 80 -10.05 11.34 -36.56
C GLU A 80 -8.75 10.79 -35.97
N PHE A 81 -8.31 9.63 -36.47
CA PHE A 81 -6.98 9.13 -36.14
C PHE A 81 -5.94 9.87 -36.99
N VAL A 82 -5.05 10.61 -36.35
CA VAL A 82 -4.01 11.37 -37.02
C VAL A 82 -2.73 10.53 -37.06
N GLU A 83 -2.34 10.09 -38.27
CA GLU A 83 -1.07 9.39 -38.46
C GLU A 83 0.09 10.38 -38.51
N GLY A 84 1.13 10.12 -37.73
CA GLY A 84 2.34 10.90 -37.76
C GLY A 84 3.15 10.77 -36.48
N LYS A 85 4.30 11.42 -36.51
CA LYS A 85 5.16 11.60 -35.34
C LYS A 85 4.66 12.83 -34.57
N ASN A 86 4.55 12.73 -33.25
CA ASN A 86 4.19 13.91 -32.46
C ASN A 86 5.38 14.89 -32.34
N PHE A 87 5.07 16.14 -32.05
CA PHE A 87 6.04 17.23 -32.02
C PHE A 87 7.10 17.01 -30.94
N GLU A 88 6.74 16.39 -29.81
CA GLU A 88 7.70 15.96 -28.79
C GLU A 88 8.80 15.08 -29.37
N ASN A 89 8.44 14.00 -30.07
CA ASN A 89 9.44 13.11 -30.64
C ASN A 89 10.25 13.79 -31.77
N GLU A 90 9.69 14.78 -32.47
CA GLU A 90 10.46 15.59 -33.44
C GLU A 90 11.51 16.48 -32.76
N LEU A 91 11.21 16.98 -31.56
CA LEU A 91 12.17 17.74 -30.77
C LEU A 91 13.23 16.80 -30.17
N ASP A 92 12.84 15.60 -29.73
CA ASP A 92 13.78 14.58 -29.24
C ASP A 92 14.75 14.11 -30.34
N ASP A 93 14.31 14.00 -31.59
CA ASP A 93 15.22 13.70 -32.71
C ASP A 93 16.32 14.76 -32.83
N LEU A 94 15.96 16.05 -32.76
CA LEU A 94 16.92 17.15 -32.81
C LEU A 94 17.87 17.10 -31.61
N LEU A 95 17.36 16.71 -30.44
CA LEU A 95 18.17 16.54 -29.23
C LEU A 95 19.18 15.39 -29.41
N HIS A 96 18.75 14.23 -29.92
CA HIS A 96 19.59 13.06 -30.18
C HIS A 96 20.62 13.31 -31.28
N GLU A 97 20.28 14.15 -32.27
CA GLU A 97 21.21 14.61 -33.31
C GLU A 97 22.20 15.68 -32.80
N GLY A 98 22.08 16.13 -31.54
CA GLY A 98 22.92 17.16 -30.95
C GLY A 98 22.63 18.58 -31.44
N LYS A 99 21.47 18.79 -32.08
CA LYS A 99 21.03 20.07 -32.65
C LYS A 99 20.17 20.87 -31.66
N THR A 100 20.70 21.07 -30.45
CA THR A 100 19.97 21.74 -29.36
C THR A 100 19.55 23.17 -29.70
N ASP A 101 20.31 23.90 -30.52
CA ASP A 101 19.93 25.26 -30.95
C ASP A 101 18.71 25.24 -31.89
N GLU A 102 18.64 24.29 -32.83
CA GLU A 102 17.50 24.13 -33.74
C GLU A 102 16.25 23.67 -32.98
N LEU A 103 16.41 22.80 -31.98
CA LEU A 103 15.35 22.41 -31.05
C LEU A 103 14.80 23.62 -30.31
N GLU A 104 15.70 24.42 -29.72
CA GLU A 104 15.35 25.62 -28.95
C GLU A 104 14.56 26.61 -29.82
N GLU A 105 15.05 26.90 -31.03
CA GLU A 105 14.35 27.77 -32.00
C GLU A 105 12.96 27.24 -32.35
N LYS A 106 12.82 25.92 -32.57
CA LYS A 106 11.55 25.29 -32.92
C LYS A 106 10.55 25.32 -31.76
N LEU A 107 11.02 25.07 -30.53
CA LEU A 107 10.21 25.11 -29.33
C LEU A 107 9.78 26.55 -28.98
N ILE A 108 10.64 27.55 -29.15
CA ILE A 108 10.28 28.97 -28.98
C ILE A 108 9.24 29.39 -30.02
N ALA A 109 9.45 29.07 -31.30
CA ALA A 109 8.48 29.40 -32.35
C ALA A 109 7.10 28.76 -32.09
N TYR A 110 7.09 27.53 -31.55
CA TYR A 110 5.88 26.86 -31.09
C TYR A 110 5.18 27.66 -29.99
N MET A 111 5.90 28.01 -28.92
CA MET A 111 5.36 28.77 -27.79
C MET A 111 4.88 30.16 -28.19
N GLU A 112 5.59 30.89 -29.04
CA GLU A 112 5.15 32.19 -29.57
C GLU A 112 3.84 32.08 -30.34
N THR A 113 3.65 30.98 -31.07
CA THR A 113 2.41 30.70 -31.80
C THR A 113 1.24 30.44 -30.84
N VAL A 114 1.47 29.66 -29.77
CA VAL A 114 0.46 29.40 -28.73
C VAL A 114 0.11 30.68 -27.97
N LEU A 115 1.12 31.49 -27.62
CA LEU A 115 0.94 32.78 -26.94
C LEU A 115 0.12 33.75 -27.79
N LYS A 116 0.39 33.81 -29.10
CA LYS A 116 -0.37 34.63 -30.05
C LYS A 116 -1.85 34.23 -30.08
N ALA A 117 -2.17 32.94 -30.02
CA ALA A 117 -3.54 32.44 -29.99
C ALA A 117 -4.27 32.82 -28.69
N HIS A 118 -3.54 32.90 -27.57
CA HIS A 118 -4.08 33.17 -26.24
C HIS A 118 -4.05 34.64 -25.82
N ASN A 119 -4.13 35.58 -26.76
CA ASN A 119 -3.96 37.02 -26.51
C ASN A 119 -5.21 37.88 -26.83
N ASP A 120 -6.41 37.28 -26.72
CA ASP A 120 -7.66 37.90 -27.17
C ASP A 120 -8.30 38.83 -26.13
N ILE A 121 -8.17 38.50 -24.85
CA ILE A 121 -8.82 39.20 -23.73
C ILE A 121 -7.83 39.43 -22.58
N ASP A 122 -8.17 40.39 -21.72
CA ASP A 122 -7.48 40.55 -20.44
C ASP A 122 -7.88 39.41 -19.49
N PHE A 123 -6.92 38.88 -18.74
CA PHE A 123 -7.17 37.85 -17.74
C PHE A 123 -7.96 38.43 -16.56
N GLU A 124 -9.01 37.72 -16.16
CA GLU A 124 -9.81 38.04 -14.98
C GLU A 124 -10.02 36.78 -14.15
N VAL A 125 -9.84 36.90 -12.83
CA VAL A 125 -10.06 35.80 -11.89
C VAL A 125 -11.56 35.60 -11.67
N THR A 126 -12.07 34.50 -12.20
CA THR A 126 -13.46 34.05 -12.01
C THR A 126 -13.58 33.09 -10.82
N ASP A 127 -14.81 32.85 -10.34
CA ASP A 127 -15.02 31.87 -9.26
C ASP A 127 -14.63 30.44 -9.68
N LYS A 128 -14.89 30.07 -10.94
CA LYS A 128 -14.44 28.78 -11.50
C LYS A 128 -12.93 28.68 -11.61
N PHE A 129 -12.25 29.77 -11.94
CA PHE A 129 -10.79 29.81 -11.93
C PHE A 129 -10.26 29.50 -10.51
N ARG A 130 -10.80 30.17 -9.48
CA ARG A 130 -10.38 29.94 -8.09
C ARG A 130 -10.63 28.52 -7.61
N GLU A 131 -11.76 27.94 -8.02
CA GLU A 131 -12.12 26.56 -7.68
C GLU A 131 -11.07 25.56 -8.20
N ILE A 132 -10.54 25.78 -9.41
CA ILE A 132 -9.68 24.82 -10.11
C ILE A 132 -8.19 25.10 -9.88
N PHE A 133 -7.78 26.37 -9.98
CA PHE A 133 -6.37 26.78 -9.94
C PHE A 133 -5.98 27.50 -8.65
N GLY A 134 -6.92 27.71 -7.74
CA GLY A 134 -6.70 28.42 -6.47
C GLY A 134 -6.69 29.95 -6.61
N ASP A 135 -6.48 30.63 -5.49
CA ASP A 135 -6.33 32.09 -5.46
C ASP A 135 -4.95 32.51 -5.96
N VAL A 136 -4.92 33.54 -6.81
CA VAL A 136 -3.68 34.17 -7.27
C VAL A 136 -3.53 35.57 -6.67
N PRO A 137 -2.32 36.03 -6.31
CA PRO A 137 -2.12 37.34 -5.68
C PRO A 137 -2.39 38.47 -6.68
N MET A 138 -3.58 39.07 -6.61
CA MET A 138 -4.04 40.11 -7.54
C MET A 138 -3.22 41.41 -7.45
N GLU A 139 -2.45 41.61 -6.39
CA GLU A 139 -1.53 42.73 -6.21
C GLU A 139 -0.28 42.67 -7.10
N LEU A 140 -0.01 41.51 -7.71
CA LEU A 140 1.11 41.35 -8.63
C LEU A 140 0.78 41.97 -9.98
N SER A 141 1.62 42.91 -10.42
CA SER A 141 1.36 43.71 -11.62
C SER A 141 1.22 42.87 -12.89
N PHE A 142 1.90 41.72 -12.97
CA PHE A 142 1.83 40.85 -14.14
C PHE A 142 0.50 40.10 -14.25
N ILE A 143 -0.10 39.68 -13.12
CA ILE A 143 -1.44 39.06 -13.09
C ILE A 143 -2.49 40.04 -13.59
N GLN A 144 -2.38 41.31 -13.20
CA GLN A 144 -3.30 42.37 -13.63
C GLN A 144 -3.20 42.70 -15.13
N SER A 145 -2.06 42.41 -15.76
CA SER A 145 -1.82 42.67 -17.19
C SER A 145 -1.80 41.39 -18.03
N ALA A 146 -2.04 40.23 -17.43
CA ALA A 146 -1.97 38.94 -18.12
C ALA A 146 -3.05 38.85 -19.20
N LYS A 147 -2.71 38.13 -20.26
CA LYS A 147 -3.58 37.92 -21.42
C LYS A 147 -4.13 36.51 -21.41
N SER A 148 -5.28 36.32 -22.04
CA SER A 148 -5.99 35.04 -22.12
C SER A 148 -6.75 34.92 -23.43
N ALA A 149 -7.18 33.70 -23.76
CA ALA A 149 -8.26 33.46 -24.71
C ALA A 149 -9.62 33.36 -23.97
N LYS A 150 -10.72 33.44 -24.73
CA LYS A 150 -12.08 33.15 -24.22
C LYS A 150 -12.30 31.67 -23.92
N ILE A 151 -11.57 30.82 -24.63
CA ILE A 151 -11.52 29.38 -24.47
C ILE A 151 -10.05 29.01 -24.47
N THR A 152 -9.57 28.36 -23.42
CA THR A 152 -8.16 28.05 -23.24
C THR A 152 -8.00 26.55 -23.04
N ASP A 153 -7.21 25.92 -23.90
CA ASP A 153 -6.71 24.57 -23.66
C ASP A 153 -5.34 24.67 -22.96
N ILE A 154 -5.25 24.13 -21.75
CA ILE A 154 -4.01 24.17 -20.98
C ILE A 154 -3.05 23.01 -21.34
N ASP A 155 -3.50 22.04 -22.16
CA ASP A 155 -2.75 20.82 -22.48
C ASP A 155 -2.06 20.86 -23.84
N MET A 156 -1.61 22.05 -24.24
CA MET A 156 -0.84 22.31 -25.46
C MET A 156 0.61 21.79 -25.38
N VAL A 157 0.86 20.67 -24.70
CA VAL A 157 2.19 20.06 -24.59
C VAL A 157 2.62 19.43 -25.93
N PRO A 158 3.93 19.38 -26.25
CA PRO A 158 4.40 18.85 -27.54
C PRO A 158 3.96 17.42 -27.87
N ALA A 159 3.68 16.59 -26.85
CA ALA A 159 3.20 15.22 -27.04
C ALA A 159 1.80 15.15 -27.68
N ASN A 160 1.00 16.21 -27.51
CA ASN A 160 -0.39 16.33 -27.98
C ASN A 160 -0.50 17.00 -29.36
N ILE A 161 0.61 17.18 -30.07
CA ILE A 161 0.63 17.82 -31.39
C ILE A 161 1.19 16.85 -32.43
N ILE A 162 0.46 16.57 -33.51
CA ILE A 162 0.98 15.83 -34.67
C ILE A 162 0.90 16.73 -35.91
N GLY A 163 2.07 17.11 -36.44
CA GLY A 163 2.17 18.14 -37.46
C GLY A 163 1.57 19.46 -36.96
N ASN A 164 0.41 19.83 -37.52
CA ASN A 164 -0.35 21.02 -37.13
C ASN A 164 -1.63 20.68 -36.34
N THR A 165 -1.87 19.40 -36.03
CA THR A 165 -3.12 18.96 -35.40
C THR A 165 -2.95 18.83 -33.90
N ILE A 166 -3.82 19.47 -33.13
CA ILE A 166 -3.93 19.29 -31.68
C ILE A 166 -4.74 18.01 -31.45
N ILE A 167 -4.06 16.90 -31.16
CA ILE A 167 -4.67 15.56 -31.09
C ILE A 167 -5.36 15.28 -29.77
N ASP A 168 -5.01 16.02 -28.71
CA ASP A 168 -5.67 15.98 -27.42
C ASP A 168 -5.89 17.39 -26.89
N TYR A 169 -7.12 17.67 -26.47
CA TYR A 169 -7.55 18.95 -25.91
C TYR A 169 -8.55 18.73 -24.77
N GLU A 170 -8.33 17.66 -24.00
CA GLU A 170 -9.14 17.25 -22.85
C GLU A 170 -9.35 18.38 -21.84
N TRP A 171 -8.33 19.22 -21.62
CA TRP A 171 -8.33 20.26 -20.60
C TRP A 171 -8.62 21.65 -21.17
N THR A 172 -9.77 21.75 -21.83
CA THR A 172 -10.27 23.00 -22.39
C THR A 172 -11.29 23.68 -21.48
N PHE A 173 -11.02 24.93 -21.12
CA PHE A 173 -11.86 25.73 -20.23
C PHE A 173 -12.48 26.93 -20.96
N THR A 174 -13.73 27.25 -20.62
CA THR A 174 -14.46 28.40 -21.21
C THR A 174 -14.41 29.66 -20.34
N PHE A 175 -13.42 29.74 -19.46
CA PHE A 175 -13.15 30.92 -18.63
C PHE A 175 -11.68 31.33 -18.81
N PRO A 176 -11.33 32.60 -18.55
CA PRO A 176 -9.98 33.09 -18.80
C PRO A 176 -8.93 32.36 -17.95
N ILE A 177 -7.82 31.97 -18.57
CA ILE A 177 -6.63 31.39 -17.94
C ILE A 177 -5.41 32.10 -18.53
N PRO A 178 -4.42 32.52 -17.73
CA PRO A 178 -3.25 33.25 -18.23
C PRO A 178 -2.52 32.49 -19.33
N ALA A 179 -2.25 33.15 -20.46
CA ALA A 179 -1.53 32.56 -21.58
C ALA A 179 -0.13 32.08 -21.17
N ASP A 180 0.53 32.84 -20.28
CA ASP A 180 1.84 32.50 -19.75
C ASP A 180 1.84 31.23 -18.89
N PHE A 181 0.69 30.86 -18.30
CA PHE A 181 0.54 29.58 -17.60
C PHE A 181 0.54 28.39 -18.59
N VAL A 182 -0.05 28.56 -19.77
CA VAL A 182 0.00 27.55 -20.84
C VAL A 182 1.44 27.39 -21.35
N ILE A 183 2.16 28.51 -21.52
CA ILE A 183 3.59 28.47 -21.89
C ILE A 183 4.44 27.81 -20.80
N TYR A 184 4.16 28.11 -19.54
CA TYR A 184 4.81 27.44 -18.40
C TYR A 184 4.62 25.92 -18.48
N ARG A 185 3.40 25.42 -18.71
CA ARG A 185 3.11 23.99 -18.86
C ARG A 185 3.85 23.36 -20.04
N ILE A 186 3.94 24.05 -21.18
CA ILE A 186 4.69 23.56 -22.36
C ILE A 186 6.16 23.32 -22.00
N ILE A 187 6.80 24.30 -21.38
CA ILE A 187 8.21 24.20 -20.98
C ILE A 187 8.38 23.11 -19.93
N HIS A 188 7.53 23.11 -18.90
CA HIS A 188 7.61 22.18 -17.77
C HIS A 188 7.46 20.72 -18.22
N TYR A 189 6.36 20.36 -18.89
CA TYR A 189 6.11 18.96 -19.26
C TYR A 189 7.06 18.44 -20.32
N TYR A 190 7.48 19.27 -21.28
CA TYR A 190 8.48 18.83 -22.25
C TYR A 190 9.84 18.60 -21.58
N MET A 191 10.31 19.57 -20.78
CA MET A 191 11.63 19.52 -20.15
C MET A 191 11.74 18.44 -19.08
N GLU A 192 10.70 18.25 -18.26
CA GLU A 192 10.69 17.29 -17.15
C GLU A 192 10.23 15.88 -17.57
N GLY A 193 9.72 15.72 -18.81
CA GLY A 193 9.26 14.43 -19.32
C GLY A 193 10.37 13.40 -19.56
N ALA A 194 11.62 13.82 -19.75
CA ALA A 194 12.77 12.92 -19.91
C ALA A 194 14.11 13.59 -19.51
N ALA A 195 14.96 12.85 -18.78
CA ALA A 195 16.22 13.39 -18.22
C ALA A 195 17.19 13.94 -19.27
N GLU A 196 17.22 13.37 -20.48
CA GLU A 196 18.02 13.85 -21.60
C GLU A 196 17.67 15.29 -22.03
N ARG A 197 16.44 15.74 -21.78
CA ARG A 197 15.96 17.08 -22.12
C ARG A 197 16.40 18.15 -21.11
N HIS A 198 16.97 17.77 -19.96
CA HIS A 198 17.44 18.70 -18.92
C HIS A 198 18.55 19.64 -19.40
N VAL A 199 19.22 19.33 -20.52
CA VAL A 199 20.16 20.24 -21.18
C VAL A 199 19.54 21.58 -21.57
N LEU A 200 18.20 21.66 -21.64
CA LEU A 200 17.46 22.87 -21.92
C LEU A 200 17.34 23.81 -20.71
N ARG A 201 17.61 23.34 -19.48
CA ARG A 201 17.62 24.18 -18.27
C ARG A 201 18.67 25.30 -18.35
N ASP A 202 19.80 25.01 -18.97
CA ASP A 202 20.89 25.99 -19.21
C ASP A 202 20.53 27.02 -20.30
N ARG A 203 19.40 26.84 -21.00
CA ARG A 203 18.95 27.73 -22.08
C ARG A 203 17.98 28.81 -21.61
N ASP A 204 17.57 28.80 -20.34
CA ASP A 204 16.74 29.83 -19.70
C ASP A 204 15.43 30.14 -20.48
N LEU A 205 14.73 29.07 -20.90
CA LEU A 205 13.54 29.14 -21.76
C LEU A 205 12.41 30.00 -21.16
N TYR A 206 12.19 29.92 -19.84
CA TYR A 206 11.19 30.75 -19.16
C TYR A 206 11.46 32.24 -19.36
N LYS A 207 12.70 32.67 -19.14
CA LYS A 207 13.10 34.07 -19.33
C LYS A 207 13.00 34.50 -20.79
N LYS A 208 13.31 33.62 -21.74
CA LYS A 208 13.17 33.90 -23.19
C LYS A 208 11.70 34.11 -23.58
N MET A 209 10.78 33.41 -22.92
CA MET A 209 9.35 33.63 -23.07
C MET A 209 8.80 34.76 -22.20
N GLY A 210 9.66 35.51 -21.50
CA GLY A 210 9.26 36.65 -20.67
C GLY A 210 8.70 36.27 -19.29
N ILE A 211 8.75 34.99 -18.90
CA ILE A 211 8.29 34.50 -17.61
C ILE A 211 9.41 34.68 -16.56
N THR A 212 9.07 35.41 -15.51
CA THR A 212 9.95 35.76 -14.39
C THR A 212 9.89 34.71 -13.28
N ALA A 213 10.90 34.67 -12.41
CA ALA A 213 10.92 33.74 -11.29
C ALA A 213 9.69 33.87 -10.34
N PRO A 214 9.17 35.07 -10.03
CA PRO A 214 7.91 35.19 -9.29
C PRO A 214 6.69 34.62 -10.01
N GLU A 215 6.62 34.74 -11.35
CA GLU A 215 5.53 34.14 -12.15
C GLU A 215 5.58 32.61 -12.11
N ILE A 216 6.78 32.02 -12.19
CA ILE A 216 6.97 30.57 -12.09
C ILE A 216 6.39 30.03 -10.78
N LEU A 217 6.64 30.71 -9.64
CA LEU A 217 6.11 30.28 -8.34
C LEU A 217 4.57 30.29 -8.32
N VAL A 218 3.95 31.32 -8.89
CA VAL A 218 2.48 31.40 -8.99
C VAL A 218 1.93 30.30 -9.90
N PHE A 219 2.60 30.04 -11.02
CA PHE A 219 2.20 28.98 -11.95
C PHE A 219 2.40 27.56 -11.38
N GLN A 220 3.43 27.36 -10.54
CA GLN A 220 3.60 26.11 -9.79
C GLN A 220 2.43 25.88 -8.81
N ASP A 221 2.00 26.91 -8.09
CA ASP A 221 0.85 26.81 -7.19
C ASP A 221 -0.45 26.53 -7.97
N MET A 222 -0.64 27.19 -9.12
CA MET A 222 -1.77 26.92 -10.02
C MET A 222 -1.79 25.48 -10.53
N GLU A 223 -0.62 24.95 -10.93
CA GLU A 223 -0.49 23.55 -11.36
C GLU A 223 -0.80 22.59 -10.21
N ALA A 224 -0.28 22.84 -9.01
CA ALA A 224 -0.54 22.00 -7.85
C ALA A 224 -2.03 21.95 -7.47
N ASN A 225 -2.71 23.09 -7.54
CA ASN A 225 -4.16 23.16 -7.31
C ASN A 225 -4.94 22.43 -8.41
N PHE A 226 -4.54 22.57 -9.67
CA PHE A 226 -5.16 21.82 -10.77
C PHE A 226 -4.98 20.30 -10.62
N GLN A 227 -3.78 19.84 -10.27
CA GLN A 227 -3.51 18.43 -9.98
C GLN A 227 -4.37 17.93 -8.82
N LYS A 228 -4.54 18.73 -7.76
CA LYS A 228 -5.45 18.42 -6.64
C LYS A 228 -6.92 18.40 -7.07
N TYR A 229 -7.33 19.27 -7.98
CA TYR A 229 -8.69 19.31 -8.49
C TYR A 229 -9.06 18.04 -9.27
N ILE A 230 -8.14 17.53 -10.10
CA ILE A 230 -8.38 16.31 -10.90
C ILE A 230 -8.20 15.01 -10.12
N THR A 231 -7.50 15.05 -8.97
CA THR A 231 -7.25 13.87 -8.11
C THR A 231 -8.19 13.82 -6.90
N LYS A 232 -8.56 14.97 -6.33
CA LYS A 232 -9.35 15.09 -5.09
C LYS A 232 -8.77 14.24 -3.96
N ASP A 233 -9.49 13.20 -3.52
CA ASP A 233 -9.09 12.25 -2.48
C ASP A 233 -8.37 11.02 -3.06
N HIS A 234 -8.24 10.92 -4.39
CA HIS A 234 -7.52 9.86 -5.09
C HIS A 234 -6.02 10.16 -5.10
N GLU A 235 -5.18 9.22 -4.65
CA GLU A 235 -3.73 9.41 -4.61
C GLU A 235 -3.05 8.70 -5.80
N PRO A 236 -2.39 9.43 -6.73
CA PRO A 236 -1.82 8.83 -7.92
C PRO A 236 -0.73 7.80 -7.60
N LEU A 237 -0.68 6.71 -8.39
CA LEU A 237 0.20 5.58 -8.16
C LEU A 237 1.69 5.96 -8.07
N TRP A 238 2.12 6.96 -8.85
CA TRP A 238 3.49 7.47 -8.83
C TRP A 238 3.85 8.19 -7.54
N LYS A 239 2.87 8.84 -6.88
CA LYS A 239 3.05 9.53 -5.59
C LYS A 239 3.11 8.53 -4.42
N LEU A 240 2.36 7.43 -4.56
CA LEU A 240 2.52 6.23 -3.71
C LEU A 240 3.90 5.60 -3.90
N HIS A 241 4.40 5.52 -5.14
CA HIS A 241 5.75 5.03 -5.42
C HIS A 241 6.86 5.97 -4.88
N GLU A 242 6.69 7.28 -4.98
CA GLU A 242 7.64 8.26 -4.41
C GLU A 242 7.71 8.16 -2.88
N SER A 243 6.59 7.89 -2.20
CA SER A 243 6.57 7.69 -0.75
C SER A 243 7.16 6.33 -0.31
N LEU A 244 7.25 5.35 -1.21
CA LEU A 244 7.80 4.03 -0.97
C LEU A 244 9.34 3.92 -1.23
N VAL A 245 9.98 4.91 -1.85
CA VAL A 245 11.42 4.84 -2.30
C VAL A 245 12.36 5.80 -1.52
N GLN A 246 11.94 6.28 -0.36
CA GLN A 246 12.67 7.29 0.43
C GLN A 246 13.58 6.68 1.54
N PRO A 247 14.94 6.77 1.50
CA PRO A 247 15.81 6.41 2.66
C PRO A 247 15.97 7.52 3.72
N GLU A 248 15.37 7.39 4.92
CA GLU A 248 15.35 8.47 5.93
C GLU A 248 16.75 9.02 6.29
N TYR A 249 17.02 10.30 5.99
CA TYR A 249 18.18 11.02 6.51
C TYR A 249 17.77 11.94 7.67
N ILE A 250 18.45 11.82 8.82
CA ILE A 250 18.13 12.55 10.05
C ILE A 250 18.96 13.83 10.14
N ILE A 251 18.41 14.95 9.67
CA ILE A 251 18.98 16.31 9.84
C ILE A 251 19.06 16.72 11.31
N SER A 252 18.37 15.99 12.18
CA SER A 252 18.34 16.21 13.63
C SER A 252 19.71 16.14 14.32
N ASP A 253 20.76 15.65 13.64
CA ASP A 253 22.14 15.56 14.13
C ASP A 253 22.96 16.85 13.91
N MET A 254 22.45 17.80 13.09
CA MET A 254 23.05 19.13 12.92
C MET A 254 22.56 20.08 14.02
N VAL A 255 23.47 20.88 14.60
CA VAL A 255 23.16 21.72 15.76
C VAL A 255 23.10 23.19 15.36
N ARG A 256 22.02 23.90 15.69
CA ARG A 256 22.00 25.37 15.62
C ARG A 256 22.96 25.92 16.68
N SER A 257 23.91 26.76 16.28
CA SER A 257 24.85 27.33 17.23
C SER A 257 24.16 28.33 18.16
N ASP A 258 24.24 28.12 19.47
CA ASP A 258 23.72 29.05 20.49
C ASP A 258 24.47 30.39 20.50
N THR A 259 25.68 30.42 19.93
CA THR A 259 26.52 31.62 19.80
C THR A 259 27.27 31.57 18.47
N PHE A 260 27.08 32.56 17.62
CA PHE A 260 27.85 32.71 16.39
C PHE A 260 29.14 33.46 16.63
N ALA A 261 30.25 32.97 16.06
CA ALA A 261 31.55 33.61 16.08
C ALA A 261 32.16 33.55 14.67
N GLY A 262 32.21 34.70 14.01
CA GLY A 262 32.87 34.91 12.74
C GLY A 262 33.81 36.11 12.80
N SER A 263 34.40 36.47 11.66
CA SER A 263 35.19 37.69 11.55
C SER A 263 35.02 38.35 10.20
N VAL A 264 35.30 39.65 10.17
CA VAL A 264 35.33 40.45 8.95
C VAL A 264 36.77 40.78 8.65
N VAL A 265 37.17 40.52 7.42
CA VAL A 265 38.47 40.92 6.88
C VAL A 265 38.20 41.96 5.79
N ILE A 266 38.77 43.14 5.93
CA ILE A 266 38.66 44.23 4.95
C ILE A 266 40.03 44.47 4.35
N ASP A 267 40.14 44.39 3.02
CA ASP A 267 41.39 44.52 2.26
C ASP A 267 42.55 43.68 2.85
N GLY A 268 42.25 42.44 3.26
CA GLY A 268 43.22 41.50 3.82
C GLY A 268 43.59 41.69 5.29
N ASN A 269 43.06 42.71 5.98
CA ASN A 269 43.26 42.91 7.42
C ASN A 269 42.00 42.52 8.20
N GLU A 270 42.12 41.72 9.25
CA GLU A 270 41.00 41.38 10.13
C GLU A 270 40.59 42.61 10.95
N THR A 271 39.38 43.13 10.72
CA THR A 271 38.93 44.43 11.26
C THR A 271 37.92 44.30 12.37
N ASP A 272 37.02 43.32 12.29
CA ASP A 272 35.94 43.12 13.28
C ASP A 272 35.69 41.65 13.58
N SER A 273 35.42 41.34 14.84
CA SER A 273 34.92 40.02 15.24
C SER A 273 33.39 40.05 15.29
N LEU A 274 32.73 39.21 14.50
CA LEU A 274 31.28 39.05 14.54
C LEU A 274 30.91 38.07 15.63
N ARG A 275 30.32 38.56 16.73
CA ARG A 275 29.81 37.72 17.81
C ARG A 275 28.36 38.08 18.09
N GLY A 276 27.47 37.09 18.00
CA GLY A 276 26.04 37.31 18.21
C GLY A 276 25.35 36.05 18.70
N ILE A 277 24.27 36.25 19.44
CA ILE A 277 23.35 35.18 19.83
C ILE A 277 22.16 35.29 18.88
N PRO A 278 21.75 34.21 18.19
CA PRO A 278 20.59 34.24 17.30
C PRO A 278 19.31 34.65 18.06
N ASP A 279 18.40 35.33 17.38
CA ASP A 279 17.10 35.72 17.95
C ASP A 279 16.14 34.52 18.11
N GLU A 280 14.92 34.76 18.59
CA GLU A 280 13.91 33.70 18.80
C GLU A 280 13.55 32.93 17.51
N LYS A 281 13.83 33.50 16.34
CA LYS A 281 13.64 32.86 15.03
C LYS A 281 14.91 32.16 14.52
N GLY A 282 16.03 32.32 15.22
CA GLY A 282 17.33 31.77 14.86
C GLY A 282 18.13 32.64 13.89
N ASP A 283 17.76 33.92 13.74
CA ASP A 283 18.45 34.85 12.84
C ASP A 283 19.53 35.66 13.57
N LEU A 284 20.58 35.99 12.85
CA LEU A 284 21.66 36.89 13.27
C LEU A 284 21.71 38.08 12.33
N GLU A 285 21.86 39.28 12.89
CA GLU A 285 21.98 40.52 12.14
C GLU A 285 23.20 41.31 12.62
N PHE A 286 24.06 41.71 11.68
CA PHE A 286 25.28 42.47 11.97
C PHE A 286 25.37 43.69 11.06
N GLU A 287 25.84 44.80 11.64
CA GLU A 287 26.19 46.03 10.93
C GLU A 287 27.71 46.24 11.04
N ILE A 288 28.38 46.29 9.91
CA ILE A 288 29.84 46.34 9.76
C ILE A 288 30.20 47.69 9.19
N SER A 289 31.07 48.45 9.85
CA SER A 289 31.53 49.74 9.34
C SER A 289 32.53 49.55 8.21
N ILE A 290 32.32 50.26 7.10
CA ILE A 290 33.18 50.23 5.91
C ILE A 290 34.10 51.46 5.93
N PRO A 291 35.44 51.29 5.99
CA PRO A 291 36.38 52.39 5.81
C PRO A 291 36.22 53.02 4.42
N GLY A 292 36.30 54.34 4.31
CA GLY A 292 35.98 55.10 3.08
C GLY A 292 36.86 54.84 1.85
N ASN A 293 37.73 53.84 1.87
CA ASN A 293 38.58 53.40 0.75
C ASN A 293 38.69 51.86 0.63
N ALA A 294 37.78 51.11 1.27
CA ALA A 294 37.77 49.65 1.24
C ALA A 294 37.41 49.12 -0.15
N LYS A 295 38.14 48.12 -0.65
CA LYS A 295 37.90 47.49 -1.95
C LYS A 295 37.23 46.13 -1.85
N GLU A 296 37.57 45.38 -0.81
CA GLU A 296 37.07 44.03 -0.55
C GLU A 296 36.67 43.88 0.92
N ILE A 297 35.49 43.29 1.16
CA ILE A 297 35.03 42.85 2.48
C ILE A 297 34.77 41.34 2.42
N LYS A 298 35.50 40.58 3.22
CA LYS A 298 35.33 39.15 3.40
C LYS A 298 34.70 38.85 4.76
N ILE A 299 33.48 38.32 4.77
CA ILE A 299 32.74 37.92 5.96
C ILE A 299 32.97 36.42 6.18
N ARG A 300 33.80 36.08 7.16
CA ARG A 300 34.12 34.70 7.52
C ARG A 300 33.14 34.20 8.57
N LEU A 301 32.58 33.01 8.34
CA LEU A 301 31.52 32.44 9.16
C LEU A 301 32.02 31.37 10.15
N GLY A 302 33.34 31.11 10.17
CA GLY A 302 33.99 30.17 11.09
C GLY A 302 35.07 29.33 10.39
N ASP A 303 35.34 28.15 10.94
CA ASP A 303 36.37 27.19 10.49
C ASP A 303 35.81 25.79 10.16
N ARG A 304 34.48 25.62 10.10
CA ARG A 304 33.79 24.33 9.90
C ARG A 304 32.72 24.41 8.81
N GLY A 305 32.37 23.25 8.23
CA GLY A 305 31.25 23.16 7.29
C GLY A 305 29.92 23.58 7.91
N CYS A 306 29.11 24.33 7.15
CA CYS A 306 27.85 24.88 7.63
C CYS A 306 26.85 25.13 6.50
N ILE A 307 25.58 25.30 6.88
CA ILE A 307 24.50 25.73 6.01
C ILE A 307 24.08 27.14 6.44
N VAL A 308 23.98 28.05 5.49
CA VAL A 308 23.65 29.45 5.74
C VAL A 308 22.41 29.84 4.96
N PHE A 309 21.41 30.35 5.68
CA PHE A 309 20.19 30.93 5.13
C PHE A 309 20.35 32.44 5.10
N LEU A 310 20.83 32.99 3.98
CA LEU A 310 21.07 34.41 3.84
C LEU A 310 19.73 35.13 3.63
N LYS A 311 19.30 35.93 4.61
CA LYS A 311 18.01 36.65 4.55
C LYS A 311 18.14 38.01 3.89
N SER A 312 19.25 38.69 4.11
CA SER A 312 19.56 39.96 3.45
C SER A 312 21.03 40.34 3.59
N LEU A 313 21.58 40.99 2.57
CA LEU A 313 22.91 41.62 2.61
C LEU A 313 22.82 42.96 1.87
N ARG A 314 23.11 44.08 2.55
CA ARG A 314 22.91 45.44 2.02
C ARG A 314 24.03 46.38 2.47
N ILE A 315 24.45 47.31 1.61
CA ILE A 315 25.44 48.36 1.90
C ILE A 315 24.76 49.73 1.94
N TYR A 316 25.06 50.54 2.95
CA TYR A 316 24.42 51.81 3.31
C TYR A 316 25.41 52.99 3.28
N GLY A 317 24.91 54.16 2.90
CA GLY A 317 25.63 55.44 2.85
C GLY A 317 24.65 56.59 3.03
N GLY A 318 24.62 57.18 4.23
CA GLY A 318 23.55 58.11 4.62
C GLY A 318 22.15 57.46 4.55
N ASN A 319 21.22 58.05 3.79
CA ASN A 319 19.85 57.51 3.61
C ASN A 319 19.70 56.58 2.39
N LYS A 320 20.79 56.17 1.73
CA LYS A 320 20.76 55.32 0.53
C LYS A 320 21.37 53.96 0.83
N TYR A 321 20.89 52.92 0.15
CA TYR A 321 21.46 51.57 0.22
C TYR A 321 21.39 50.85 -1.13
N TYR A 322 22.20 49.80 -1.30
CA TYR A 322 22.08 48.83 -2.39
C TYR A 322 22.43 47.42 -1.90
N THR A 323 21.95 46.40 -2.61
CA THR A 323 22.38 45.01 -2.43
C THR A 323 23.62 44.79 -3.31
N PRO A 324 24.79 44.50 -2.73
CA PRO A 324 25.99 44.24 -3.53
C PRO A 324 25.95 42.84 -4.13
N GLU A 325 26.65 42.64 -5.24
CA GLU A 325 27.02 41.30 -5.70
C GLU A 325 28.12 40.77 -4.77
N PHE A 326 28.11 39.47 -4.51
CA PHE A 326 29.07 38.83 -3.63
C PHE A 326 29.45 37.44 -4.13
N GLY A 327 30.72 37.10 -3.96
CA GLY A 327 31.24 35.75 -4.14
C GLY A 327 31.12 34.93 -2.87
N SER A 328 31.15 33.61 -3.01
CA SER A 328 31.20 32.67 -1.89
C SER A 328 31.98 31.42 -2.29
N ASN A 329 32.57 30.73 -1.33
CA ASN A 329 33.07 29.38 -1.52
C ASN A 329 32.02 28.29 -1.20
N ALA A 330 30.76 28.66 -0.97
CA ALA A 330 29.64 27.73 -0.86
C ALA A 330 29.15 27.22 -2.21
N LYS A 331 28.52 26.04 -2.18
CA LYS A 331 27.58 25.61 -3.21
C LYS A 331 26.21 26.19 -2.87
N THR A 332 25.65 27.00 -3.76
CA THR A 332 24.28 27.50 -3.63
C THR A 332 23.29 26.37 -3.89
N VAL A 333 22.36 26.13 -2.96
CA VAL A 333 21.38 25.03 -3.03
C VAL A 333 20.07 25.52 -3.64
N VAL A 334 19.55 26.64 -3.12
CA VAL A 334 18.44 27.44 -3.66
C VAL A 334 18.77 28.91 -3.36
N SER A 335 18.19 29.89 -4.06
CA SER A 335 18.57 31.32 -4.16
C SER A 335 19.17 32.01 -2.92
N ASP A 336 18.82 31.59 -1.70
CA ASP A 336 19.26 32.16 -0.42
C ASP A 336 19.89 31.15 0.56
N ILE A 337 20.18 29.92 0.12
CA ILE A 337 20.73 28.82 0.93
C ILE A 337 22.10 28.41 0.40
N TYR A 338 23.11 28.52 1.26
CA TYR A 338 24.51 28.31 0.92
C TYR A 338 25.11 27.18 1.74
N LEU A 339 25.58 26.13 1.08
CA LEU A 339 26.19 24.95 1.68
C LEU A 339 27.72 25.02 1.60
N PHE A 340 28.38 25.01 2.75
CA PHE A 340 29.83 25.02 2.87
C PHE A 340 30.32 23.65 3.34
N GLY A 341 30.91 22.87 2.42
CA GLY A 341 31.30 21.48 2.67
C GLY A 341 32.66 21.27 3.36
N ALA A 342 33.63 22.18 3.15
CA ALA A 342 34.95 22.18 3.79
C ALA A 342 35.70 23.50 3.54
N GLY A 343 36.72 23.83 4.35
CA GLY A 343 37.56 25.02 4.21
C GLY A 343 37.20 26.14 5.18
N GLU A 344 37.49 27.40 4.83
CA GLU A 344 37.11 28.60 5.59
C GLU A 344 35.81 29.17 4.98
N PRO A 345 34.61 28.94 5.55
CA PRO A 345 33.35 29.41 4.98
C PRO A 345 33.27 30.94 4.98
N HIS A 346 32.98 31.54 3.83
CA HIS A 346 32.88 33.00 3.75
C HIS A 346 32.02 33.52 2.59
N PHE A 347 31.62 34.78 2.73
CA PHE A 347 31.15 35.63 1.63
C PHE A 347 32.18 36.73 1.37
N THR A 348 32.41 37.05 0.10
CA THR A 348 33.32 38.14 -0.33
C THR A 348 32.54 39.15 -1.13
N VAL A 349 32.59 40.41 -0.71
CA VAL A 349 31.98 41.54 -1.40
C VAL A 349 33.10 42.41 -1.96
N GLU A 350 33.12 42.59 -3.28
CA GLU A 350 34.13 43.37 -4.00
C GLU A 350 33.51 44.64 -4.61
N ASP A 351 34.35 45.54 -5.13
CA ASP A 351 33.93 46.74 -5.87
C ASP A 351 32.98 47.69 -5.11
N ILE A 352 33.29 47.95 -3.83
CA ILE A 352 32.48 48.80 -2.96
C ILE A 352 32.49 50.25 -3.44
N LYS A 353 31.30 50.80 -3.70
CA LYS A 353 31.10 52.17 -4.19
C LYS A 353 31.49 53.23 -3.15
N ASP A 354 32.15 54.30 -3.61
CA ASP A 354 32.50 55.46 -2.77
C ASP A 354 31.24 56.12 -2.16
N GLY A 355 31.35 56.57 -0.91
CA GLY A 355 30.28 57.26 -0.18
C GLY A 355 29.31 56.36 0.60
N TYR A 356 29.60 55.06 0.69
CA TYR A 356 28.93 54.11 1.57
C TYR A 356 29.85 53.74 2.74
N ASP A 357 29.27 53.65 3.95
CA ASP A 357 30.01 53.60 5.21
C ASP A 357 29.63 52.41 6.11
N SER A 358 28.65 51.60 5.73
CA SER A 358 28.19 50.46 6.53
C SER A 358 27.59 49.32 5.68
N LEU A 359 27.81 48.06 6.09
CA LEU A 359 27.21 46.85 5.52
C LEU A 359 26.34 46.17 6.57
N LYS A 360 25.08 45.87 6.25
CA LYS A 360 24.19 45.04 7.08
C LYS A 360 23.98 43.68 6.46
N ILE A 361 24.18 42.63 7.25
CA ILE A 361 23.92 41.25 6.87
C ILE A 361 23.00 40.59 7.89
N LYS A 362 21.97 39.88 7.39
CA LYS A 362 21.06 39.07 8.19
C LYS A 362 21.00 37.65 7.65
N PHE A 363 21.19 36.66 8.52
CA PHE A 363 21.24 35.25 8.12
C PHE A 363 20.99 34.30 9.30
N SER A 364 20.61 33.06 8.99
CA SER A 364 20.54 31.95 9.96
C SER A 364 21.64 30.93 9.62
N VAL A 365 22.26 30.30 10.63
CA VAL A 365 23.34 29.30 10.41
C VAL A 365 23.04 28.00 11.13
N VAL A 366 23.25 26.89 10.42
CA VAL A 366 23.25 25.54 10.97
C VAL A 366 24.64 24.94 10.79
N THR A 367 25.25 24.47 11.88
CA THR A 367 26.63 23.97 11.88
C THR A 367 26.69 22.44 12.02
N ASP A 368 27.60 21.81 11.28
CA ASP A 368 27.96 20.40 11.47
C ASP A 368 29.12 20.31 12.47
N ASN A 369 28.89 19.62 13.60
CA ASN A 369 29.85 19.61 14.70
C ASN A 369 31.08 18.76 14.40
N ASP A 370 30.95 17.69 13.61
CA ASP A 370 32.04 16.73 13.32
C ASP A 370 32.41 16.67 11.82
N SER A 371 31.79 17.50 10.99
CA SER A 371 31.98 17.59 9.52
C SER A 371 31.67 16.30 8.74
N SER A 372 31.18 15.25 9.39
CA SER A 372 31.02 13.91 8.82
C SER A 372 29.69 13.73 8.09
N CYS A 373 28.64 14.41 8.55
CA CYS A 373 27.30 14.32 7.95
C CYS A 373 27.28 15.04 6.60
N ILE A 374 27.83 16.25 6.53
CA ILE A 374 27.92 17.01 5.27
C ILE A 374 28.92 16.36 4.31
N TYR A 375 30.05 15.83 4.82
CA TYR A 375 31.05 15.14 3.98
C TYR A 375 30.51 13.84 3.37
N ASN A 376 29.78 13.03 4.13
CA ASN A 376 29.17 11.79 3.62
C ASN A 376 28.04 12.05 2.63
N TYR A 377 27.24 13.11 2.84
CA TYR A 377 26.25 13.58 1.87
C TYR A 377 26.91 13.94 0.52
N LEU A 378 28.07 14.60 0.54
CA LEU A 378 28.81 14.96 -0.67
C LEU A 378 29.52 13.75 -1.33
N ILE A 379 29.96 12.75 -0.56
CA ILE A 379 30.64 11.54 -1.08
C ILE A 379 29.65 10.52 -1.65
N LYS A 380 28.51 10.30 -0.98
CA LYS A 380 27.50 9.31 -1.41
C LYS A 380 26.56 9.84 -2.49
N GLY A 381 26.37 11.15 -2.58
CA GLY A 381 25.69 11.79 -3.71
C GLY A 381 26.58 11.98 -4.95
N GLY A 382 27.58 11.11 -5.18
CA GLY A 382 28.36 11.08 -6.42
C GLY A 382 29.41 12.18 -6.68
N PHE A 383 29.76 13.06 -5.72
CA PHE A 383 30.58 14.25 -6.02
C PHE A 383 32.11 14.13 -5.85
N VAL A 384 32.68 12.93 -5.64
CA VAL A 384 34.16 12.73 -5.67
C VAL A 384 34.57 11.69 -6.70
N ASN A 385 34.93 12.18 -7.89
CA ASN A 385 35.64 11.50 -8.99
C ASN A 385 35.11 10.14 -9.48
N GLY A 386 34.50 10.19 -10.67
CA GLY A 386 34.85 9.26 -11.74
C GLY A 386 33.98 8.00 -11.88
N ASP A 387 32.97 8.17 -12.72
CA ASP A 387 32.30 7.16 -13.54
C ASP A 387 31.07 6.43 -12.95
N ARG A 388 30.00 6.49 -13.76
CA ARG A 388 28.79 5.67 -13.79
C ARG A 388 27.78 5.80 -12.64
N ARG A 389 26.64 6.37 -13.07
CA ARG A 389 25.27 6.24 -12.56
C ARG A 389 25.16 6.35 -11.05
N ASP A 390 24.57 7.44 -10.57
CA ASP A 390 23.77 7.33 -9.36
C ASP A 390 22.71 8.41 -9.30
N TYR A 391 21.47 7.97 -9.03
CA TYR A 391 20.53 8.41 -8.00
C TYR A 391 20.43 9.90 -7.54
N ASP A 392 21.20 10.84 -8.09
CA ASP A 392 21.54 12.13 -7.49
C ASP A 392 20.65 13.33 -7.85
N GLU A 393 19.60 13.20 -8.67
CA GLU A 393 18.54 14.21 -8.75
C GLU A 393 17.27 13.78 -7.99
N LEU A 394 16.98 12.47 -7.96
CA LEU A 394 15.92 11.90 -7.13
C LEU A 394 16.20 12.08 -5.64
N GLU A 395 17.46 11.95 -5.21
CA GLU A 395 17.88 12.19 -3.83
C GLU A 395 17.88 13.69 -3.45
N LYS A 396 18.02 14.62 -4.43
CA LYS A 396 17.97 16.08 -4.20
C LYS A 396 16.57 16.61 -3.90
N HIS A 397 15.53 16.04 -4.54
CA HIS A 397 14.14 16.37 -4.22
C HIS A 397 13.65 15.66 -2.95
N TYR A 398 14.17 14.46 -2.66
CA TYR A 398 13.89 13.75 -1.42
C TYR A 398 14.45 14.46 -0.16
N ILE A 399 15.65 15.05 -0.23
CA ILE A 399 16.30 15.67 0.93
C ILE A 399 15.77 17.10 1.21
N ALA A 400 15.30 17.82 0.20
CA ALA A 400 14.56 19.08 0.37
C ALA A 400 13.19 18.87 1.08
N ALA A 401 12.54 17.72 0.84
CA ALA A 401 11.31 17.32 1.52
C ALA A 401 11.56 16.87 2.99
N ILE A 402 12.70 16.22 3.27
CA ILE A 402 13.17 15.92 4.64
C ILE A 402 13.59 17.19 5.41
N GLU A 403 14.11 18.22 4.74
CA GLU A 403 14.47 19.52 5.36
C GLU A 403 13.25 20.29 5.86
N LEU A 404 12.15 20.32 5.11
CA LEU A 404 10.88 20.92 5.56
C LEU A 404 10.20 20.10 6.67
N LYS A 405 10.31 18.77 6.64
CA LYS A 405 9.82 17.87 7.71
C LYS A 405 10.63 18.03 9.00
N ASN A 406 11.95 18.19 8.92
CA ASN A 406 12.81 18.41 10.09
C ASN A 406 12.78 19.85 10.64
N ILE A 407 12.45 20.87 9.83
CA ILE A 407 12.13 22.22 10.34
C ILE A 407 10.90 22.19 11.26
N ALA A 408 9.90 21.35 10.93
CA ALA A 408 8.74 21.10 11.77
C ALA A 408 9.06 20.24 13.02
N GLU A 409 10.00 19.30 12.95
CA GLU A 409 10.48 18.55 14.14
C GLU A 409 11.42 19.36 15.04
N TYR A 410 12.19 20.29 14.48
CA TYR A 410 13.01 21.26 15.20
C TYR A 410 12.14 22.24 16.01
N ASP A 411 11.00 22.70 15.49
CA ASP A 411 10.02 23.48 16.28
C ASP A 411 9.40 22.61 17.41
N ARG A 412 9.19 21.32 17.17
CA ARG A 412 8.69 20.35 18.17
C ARG A 412 9.70 20.05 19.29
N ARG A 413 10.99 19.89 18.98
CA ARG A 413 12.07 19.70 19.98
C ARG A 413 12.50 21.00 20.66
N THR A 414 12.38 22.17 20.01
CA THR A 414 12.61 23.48 20.63
C THR A 414 11.53 23.79 21.66
N LEU A 415 10.27 23.44 21.39
CA LEU A 415 9.19 23.38 22.38
C LEU A 415 9.45 22.31 23.46
N GLY A 416 10.04 21.16 23.11
CA GLY A 416 10.43 20.10 24.05
C GLY A 416 11.58 20.46 25.02
N LYS A 417 12.60 21.20 24.55
CA LYS A 417 13.71 21.73 25.37
C LYS A 417 13.33 23.00 26.13
N GLN A 418 12.48 23.88 25.58
CA GLN A 418 11.84 24.96 26.35
C GLN A 418 10.92 24.39 27.44
N ALA A 419 10.16 23.33 27.16
CA ALA A 419 9.37 22.61 28.18
C ALA A 419 10.25 21.91 29.23
N SER A 420 11.41 21.36 28.85
CA SER A 420 12.36 20.73 29.79
C SER A 420 13.15 21.75 30.61
N ARG A 421 13.49 22.92 30.05
CA ARG A 421 14.10 24.06 30.74
C ARG A 421 13.09 24.76 31.65
N MET A 422 11.84 24.94 31.21
CA MET A 422 10.72 25.37 32.07
C MET A 422 10.40 24.34 33.14
N ALA A 423 10.55 23.04 32.90
CA ALA A 423 10.40 21.98 33.90
C ALA A 423 11.54 21.99 34.94
N ALA A 424 12.78 22.28 34.53
CA ALA A 424 13.93 22.44 35.41
C ALA A 424 13.90 23.77 36.20
N GLU A 425 13.45 24.87 35.60
CA GLU A 425 13.16 26.14 36.28
C GLU A 425 11.94 26.01 37.21
N LEU A 426 10.90 25.27 36.81
CA LEU A 426 9.81 24.86 37.70
C LEU A 426 10.38 24.04 38.86
N ASP A 427 11.25 23.07 38.64
CA ASP A 427 11.82 22.22 39.71
C ASP A 427 12.72 23.02 40.67
N ALA A 428 13.49 23.98 40.15
CA ALA A 428 14.24 24.95 40.96
C ALA A 428 13.32 25.88 41.77
N ILE A 429 12.18 26.29 41.19
CA ILE A 429 11.12 27.02 41.89
C ILE A 429 10.42 26.09 42.92
N TYR A 430 10.08 24.82 42.61
CA TYR A 430 9.50 23.81 43.51
C TYR A 430 10.41 23.45 44.68
N ARG A 431 11.73 23.60 44.51
CA ARG A 431 12.74 23.39 45.57
C ARG A 431 13.09 24.65 46.36
N ASN A 432 12.74 25.85 45.88
CA ASN A 432 12.94 27.12 46.57
C ASN A 432 12.09 27.22 47.86
N PRO A 433 12.68 27.58 49.02
CA PRO A 433 11.97 27.66 50.31
C PRO A 433 10.74 28.58 50.28
N PHE A 434 10.80 29.71 49.57
CA PHE A 434 9.69 30.67 49.46
C PHE A 434 8.53 30.13 48.64
N TYR A 435 8.81 29.31 47.62
CA TYR A 435 7.76 28.69 46.84
C TYR A 435 7.13 27.52 47.59
N LYS A 436 7.89 26.68 48.33
CA LYS A 436 7.30 25.67 49.22
C LYS A 436 6.36 26.30 50.28
N ALA A 437 6.68 27.51 50.75
CA ALA A 437 5.82 28.28 51.65
C ALA A 437 4.52 28.82 51.00
N THR A 438 4.47 28.97 49.67
CA THR A 438 3.26 29.39 48.93
C THR A 438 2.36 28.24 48.47
N LYS A 439 2.72 26.98 48.77
CA LYS A 439 1.91 25.79 48.46
C LYS A 439 0.45 25.90 48.94
N PRO A 440 0.12 26.45 50.13
CA PRO A 440 -1.27 26.64 50.56
C PRO A 440 -2.06 27.60 49.65
N PHE A 441 -1.42 28.68 49.18
CA PHE A 441 -2.03 29.69 48.33
C PHE A 441 -2.25 29.21 46.88
N ARG A 442 -1.33 28.38 46.38
CA ARG A 442 -1.40 27.83 45.01
C ARG A 442 -2.38 26.67 44.88
N GLU A 443 -2.53 25.86 45.93
CA GLU A 443 -3.65 24.92 46.03
C GLU A 443 -5.00 25.65 46.12
N LEU A 444 -5.05 26.80 46.79
CA LEU A 444 -6.23 27.67 46.81
C LEU A 444 -6.58 28.21 45.41
N TYR A 445 -5.57 28.61 44.63
CA TYR A 445 -5.74 29.16 43.28
C TYR A 445 -6.09 28.09 42.23
N LYS A 446 -5.48 26.90 42.29
CA LYS A 446 -5.91 25.73 41.48
C LYS A 446 -7.33 25.29 41.85
N THR A 447 -7.68 25.34 43.13
CA THR A 447 -9.05 25.13 43.60
C THR A 447 -10.00 26.21 43.05
N TYR A 448 -9.56 27.47 42.98
CA TYR A 448 -10.29 28.60 42.39
C TYR A 448 -10.51 28.46 40.86
N LYS A 449 -9.53 27.94 40.11
CA LYS A 449 -9.66 27.68 38.66
C LYS A 449 -10.58 26.49 38.35
N TYR A 450 -10.57 25.45 39.20
CA TYR A 450 -11.55 24.35 39.19
C TYR A 450 -12.97 24.79 39.64
N ILE A 451 -13.09 25.96 40.27
CA ILE A 451 -14.33 26.56 40.73
C ILE A 451 -15.01 27.38 39.60
N THR A 452 -14.30 27.79 38.55
CA THR A 452 -14.78 28.73 37.52
C THR A 452 -15.27 28.09 36.19
N CYS A 453 -14.88 26.85 35.86
CA CYS A 453 -15.32 26.15 34.63
C CYS A 453 -16.51 25.20 34.90
N GLY A 454 -17.67 25.75 35.26
CA GLY A 454 -18.85 25.01 35.75
C GLY A 454 -19.37 23.85 34.84
N THR A 455 -20.13 22.87 35.33
CA THR A 455 -20.64 22.61 36.69
C THR A 455 -21.09 21.14 36.81
N ALA A 456 -20.38 20.33 37.60
CA ALA A 456 -20.91 19.13 38.25
C ALA A 456 -20.20 18.89 39.61
N LYS A 457 -18.90 19.17 39.69
CA LYS A 457 -18.11 18.97 40.92
C LYS A 457 -18.45 19.90 42.09
N LYS A 458 -19.02 21.09 41.87
CA LYS A 458 -19.32 22.07 42.94
C LYS A 458 -20.56 21.70 43.76
N GLN A 459 -21.56 21.08 43.13
CA GLN A 459 -22.74 20.53 43.80
C GLN A 459 -22.36 19.28 44.60
N ILE A 460 -21.50 18.44 44.02
CA ILE A 460 -20.92 17.26 44.67
C ILE A 460 -20.04 17.63 45.88
N LYS A 461 -19.16 18.64 45.79
CA LYS A 461 -18.32 19.08 46.93
C LYS A 461 -19.13 19.70 48.08
N LYS A 462 -20.29 20.30 47.79
CA LYS A 462 -21.20 20.87 48.79
C LYS A 462 -21.99 19.78 49.53
N GLU A 463 -22.35 18.70 48.82
CA GLU A 463 -22.93 17.47 49.38
C GLU A 463 -21.90 16.64 50.20
N MET A 464 -20.67 16.48 49.68
CA MET A 464 -19.59 15.72 50.33
C MET A 464 -19.13 16.33 51.67
N ARG A 465 -19.25 17.65 51.86
CA ARG A 465 -18.90 18.32 53.12
C ARG A 465 -19.96 18.18 54.22
N LYS A 466 -21.18 17.75 53.91
CA LYS A 466 -22.22 17.54 54.92
C LYS A 466 -22.17 16.15 55.58
N HIS A 467 -21.49 15.17 55.00
CA HIS A 467 -21.56 13.76 55.45
C HIS A 467 -20.21 13.04 55.32
N SER A 468 -19.23 13.43 56.15
CA SER A 468 -17.81 13.04 56.07
C SER A 468 -17.45 11.71 56.77
N GLY A 469 -18.40 10.83 57.07
CA GLY A 469 -18.17 9.56 57.78
C GLY A 469 -17.96 8.33 56.89
N GLU A 470 -18.32 8.40 55.60
CA GLU A 470 -18.41 7.23 54.69
C GLU A 470 -17.61 7.50 53.39
N ILE A 471 -16.27 7.40 53.46
CA ILE A 471 -15.38 7.86 52.37
C ILE A 471 -15.09 6.77 51.33
N THR A 472 -15.21 5.48 51.67
CA THR A 472 -14.96 4.37 50.75
C THR A 472 -16.09 4.18 49.73
N ASP A 473 -17.35 4.28 50.15
CA ASP A 473 -18.51 4.04 49.27
C ASP A 473 -18.73 5.18 48.27
N LYS A 474 -18.31 6.41 48.60
CA LYS A 474 -18.49 7.59 47.73
C LYS A 474 -17.51 7.66 46.56
N LYS A 475 -16.32 7.04 46.68
CA LYS A 475 -15.36 6.96 45.56
C LYS A 475 -15.81 5.92 44.53
N ALA A 476 -16.34 4.78 45.01
CA ALA A 476 -17.01 3.79 44.18
C ALA A 476 -18.22 4.40 43.44
N TYR A 477 -19.10 5.12 44.14
CA TYR A 477 -20.23 5.83 43.52
C TYR A 477 -19.82 6.83 42.41
N TYR A 478 -18.69 7.54 42.58
CA TYR A 478 -18.22 8.48 41.55
C TYR A 478 -17.62 7.76 40.34
N GLU A 479 -16.91 6.65 40.57
CA GLU A 479 -16.40 5.80 39.49
C GLU A 479 -17.55 5.16 38.71
N GLU A 480 -18.59 4.69 39.39
CA GLU A 480 -19.86 4.25 38.78
C GLU A 480 -20.51 5.33 37.92
N ALA A 481 -20.58 6.57 38.43
CA ALA A 481 -21.13 7.70 37.68
C ALA A 481 -20.29 8.07 36.45
N VAL A 482 -18.95 7.94 36.53
CA VAL A 482 -18.05 8.15 35.39
C VAL A 482 -18.18 7.02 34.37
N VAL A 483 -18.30 5.77 34.81
CA VAL A 483 -18.57 4.61 33.96
C VAL A 483 -19.89 4.80 33.22
N ARG A 484 -20.97 5.20 33.90
CA ARG A 484 -22.27 5.48 33.25
C ARG A 484 -22.14 6.55 32.17
N LYS A 485 -21.42 7.63 32.45
CA LYS A 485 -21.21 8.71 31.47
C LYS A 485 -20.27 8.32 30.32
N ARG A 486 -19.28 7.45 30.55
CA ARG A 486 -18.42 6.93 29.47
C ARG A 486 -19.16 5.92 28.59
N ARG A 487 -20.01 5.06 29.16
CA ARG A 487 -20.91 4.19 28.38
C ARG A 487 -21.79 4.99 27.42
N GLU A 488 -22.24 6.18 27.81
CA GLU A 488 -22.96 7.09 26.90
C GLU A 488 -22.05 7.56 25.73
N HIS A 489 -20.81 7.96 26.00
CA HIS A 489 -19.89 8.48 24.98
C HIS A 489 -19.35 7.41 24.02
N VAL A 490 -18.97 6.24 24.53
CA VAL A 490 -18.58 5.11 23.67
C VAL A 490 -19.80 4.49 22.98
N GLY A 491 -20.98 4.60 23.59
CA GLY A 491 -22.27 4.41 22.93
C GLY A 491 -22.38 5.23 21.65
N GLU A 492 -22.04 6.53 21.67
CA GLU A 492 -22.04 7.37 20.44
C GLU A 492 -21.10 6.85 19.33
N LYS A 493 -20.00 6.17 19.66
CA LYS A 493 -19.09 5.55 18.67
C LYS A 493 -19.71 4.29 18.07
N PHE A 494 -20.32 3.45 18.90
CA PHE A 494 -21.00 2.22 18.45
C PHE A 494 -22.35 2.47 17.78
N ASP A 495 -23.07 3.52 18.16
CA ASP A 495 -24.33 3.95 17.54
C ASP A 495 -24.13 4.38 16.08
N ARG A 496 -22.90 4.77 15.71
CA ARG A 496 -22.50 5.00 14.30
C ARG A 496 -22.27 3.70 13.53
N MET A 497 -21.90 2.62 14.21
CA MET A 497 -21.63 1.32 13.58
C MET A 497 -22.91 0.50 13.43
N CYS A 498 -23.78 0.53 14.44
CA CYS A 498 -25.03 -0.21 14.45
C CYS A 498 -26.16 0.64 15.04
N SER A 499 -27.28 0.74 14.32
CA SER A 499 -28.41 1.54 14.78
C SER A 499 -29.13 0.89 15.98
N ALA A 500 -29.70 1.70 16.86
CA ALA A 500 -30.52 1.20 17.97
C ALA A 500 -31.72 0.34 17.50
N GLU A 501 -32.24 0.58 16.29
CA GLU A 501 -33.30 -0.24 15.67
C GLU A 501 -32.78 -1.62 15.29
N THR A 502 -31.60 -1.69 14.68
CA THR A 502 -30.91 -2.95 14.36
C THR A 502 -30.68 -3.77 15.64
N ILE A 503 -30.11 -3.17 16.67
CA ILE A 503 -29.87 -3.84 17.96
C ILE A 503 -31.17 -4.39 18.57
N ALA A 504 -32.26 -3.63 18.52
CA ALA A 504 -33.55 -4.07 19.04
C ALA A 504 -34.13 -5.25 18.25
N LYS A 505 -34.00 -5.23 16.92
CA LYS A 505 -34.42 -6.31 16.03
C LYS A 505 -33.64 -7.60 16.30
N GLU A 506 -32.32 -7.50 16.40
CA GLU A 506 -31.43 -8.65 16.65
C GLU A 506 -31.70 -9.32 18.01
N ARG A 507 -31.95 -8.50 19.04
CA ARG A 507 -32.35 -9.00 20.36
C ARG A 507 -33.65 -9.77 20.32
N GLU A 508 -34.64 -9.26 19.59
CA GLU A 508 -35.93 -9.93 19.45
C GLU A 508 -35.81 -11.23 18.66
N GLU A 509 -34.96 -11.26 17.61
CA GLU A 509 -34.71 -12.44 16.79
C GLU A 509 -34.08 -13.59 17.60
N LEU A 510 -33.11 -13.28 18.47
CA LEU A 510 -32.38 -14.29 19.26
C LEU A 510 -32.86 -14.44 20.71
N LYS A 511 -34.01 -13.84 21.08
CA LYS A 511 -34.53 -13.85 22.46
C LYS A 511 -34.74 -15.26 23.03
N ASP A 512 -34.99 -16.25 22.18
CA ASP A 512 -35.27 -17.63 22.57
C ASP A 512 -34.03 -18.54 22.50
N SER A 513 -32.87 -18.01 22.08
CA SER A 513 -31.61 -18.75 21.95
C SER A 513 -31.02 -19.15 23.30
N ASP A 514 -30.75 -20.42 23.55
CA ASP A 514 -30.17 -20.92 24.80
C ASP A 514 -28.64 -20.81 24.88
N ILE A 515 -28.01 -20.18 23.88
CA ILE A 515 -26.57 -19.99 23.81
C ILE A 515 -26.12 -18.92 24.81
N VAL A 516 -25.09 -19.23 25.60
CA VAL A 516 -24.45 -18.31 26.53
C VAL A 516 -22.96 -18.26 26.22
N ILE A 517 -22.47 -17.08 25.89
CA ILE A 517 -21.05 -16.88 25.52
C ILE A 517 -20.26 -16.39 26.73
N SER A 518 -19.13 -17.02 27.03
CA SER A 518 -18.15 -16.48 27.96
C SER A 518 -16.95 -15.94 27.20
N VAL A 519 -16.74 -14.63 27.30
CA VAL A 519 -15.61 -13.92 26.68
C VAL A 519 -14.43 -13.95 27.65
N LEU A 520 -13.32 -14.54 27.23
CA LEU A 520 -12.12 -14.66 28.07
C LEU A 520 -11.15 -13.54 27.74
N VAL A 521 -10.75 -12.77 28.76
CA VAL A 521 -9.80 -11.66 28.60
C VAL A 521 -8.70 -11.72 29.68
N PRO A 522 -7.48 -12.17 29.32
CA PRO A 522 -6.31 -12.00 30.18
C PRO A 522 -5.84 -10.53 30.13
N VAL A 523 -5.72 -9.87 31.28
CA VAL A 523 -5.34 -8.44 31.38
C VAL A 523 -3.99 -8.31 32.06
N TYR A 524 -3.07 -7.54 31.46
CA TYR A 524 -1.76 -7.25 32.04
C TYR A 524 -1.31 -5.82 31.77
N ASN A 525 -1.32 -4.98 32.81
CA ASN A 525 -0.85 -3.58 32.75
C ASN A 525 -1.52 -2.77 31.62
N THR A 526 -2.76 -3.13 31.26
CA THR A 526 -3.49 -2.54 30.14
C THR A 526 -3.76 -1.06 30.36
N PRO A 527 -3.49 -0.18 29.36
CA PRO A 527 -3.84 1.23 29.42
C PRO A 527 -5.33 1.47 29.73
N GLU A 528 -5.63 2.52 30.50
CA GLU A 528 -7.00 2.77 30.97
C GLU A 528 -8.01 2.93 29.82
N ASP A 529 -7.66 3.63 28.75
CA ASP A 529 -8.59 3.87 27.64
C ASP A 529 -8.85 2.58 26.85
N PHE A 530 -7.82 1.79 26.54
CA PHE A 530 -7.96 0.49 25.88
C PHE A 530 -8.82 -0.49 26.70
N LEU A 531 -8.54 -0.60 28.00
CA LEU A 531 -9.30 -1.46 28.91
C LEU A 531 -10.79 -1.09 28.94
N ARG A 532 -11.09 0.20 28.90
CA ARG A 532 -12.48 0.69 28.92
C ARG A 532 -13.19 0.44 27.60
N GLU A 533 -12.55 0.74 26.48
CA GLU A 533 -13.11 0.49 25.15
C GLU A 533 -13.37 -1.01 24.94
N MET A 534 -12.44 -1.87 25.34
CA MET A 534 -12.61 -3.33 25.29
C MET A 534 -13.82 -3.77 26.12
N ILE A 535 -13.91 -3.38 27.41
CA ILE A 535 -15.06 -3.72 28.26
C ILE A 535 -16.36 -3.21 27.63
N GLU A 536 -16.37 -1.96 27.18
CA GLU A 536 -17.57 -1.33 26.62
C GLU A 536 -18.02 -2.00 25.32
N SER A 537 -17.10 -2.45 24.47
CA SER A 537 -17.40 -3.21 23.24
C SER A 537 -18.12 -4.54 23.51
N VAL A 538 -17.78 -5.22 24.62
CA VAL A 538 -18.45 -6.45 25.04
C VAL A 538 -19.80 -6.16 25.68
N LEU A 539 -19.90 -5.08 26.45
CA LEU A 539 -21.15 -4.72 27.13
C LEU A 539 -22.19 -4.10 26.18
N SER A 540 -21.78 -3.55 25.04
CA SER A 540 -22.63 -2.93 24.02
C SER A 540 -23.19 -3.91 22.99
N GLN A 541 -22.80 -5.19 23.05
CA GLN A 541 -23.26 -6.22 22.12
C GLN A 541 -24.78 -6.27 22.03
N SER A 542 -25.29 -6.46 20.82
CA SER A 542 -26.72 -6.63 20.59
C SER A 542 -27.22 -7.92 21.24
N TYR A 543 -26.46 -9.02 21.15
CA TYR A 543 -26.70 -10.24 21.91
C TYR A 543 -26.23 -10.08 23.37
N ASP A 544 -27.15 -10.20 24.33
CA ASP A 544 -26.89 -9.84 25.74
C ASP A 544 -26.61 -11.04 26.68
N ARG A 545 -26.86 -12.28 26.23
CA ARG A 545 -26.59 -13.52 27.00
C ARG A 545 -25.11 -13.89 26.95
N LEU A 546 -24.29 -13.03 27.54
CA LEU A 546 -22.85 -13.20 27.62
C LEU A 546 -22.31 -12.94 29.03
N THR A 547 -21.10 -13.42 29.28
CA THR A 547 -20.33 -13.18 30.50
C THR A 547 -18.91 -12.75 30.13
N LEU A 548 -18.47 -11.60 30.62
CA LEU A 548 -17.10 -11.11 30.42
C LEU A 548 -16.21 -11.61 31.58
N CYS A 549 -15.30 -12.52 31.28
CA CYS A 549 -14.44 -13.20 32.25
C CYS A 549 -13.02 -12.62 32.19
N ILE A 550 -12.65 -11.82 33.20
CA ILE A 550 -11.38 -11.09 33.22
C ILE A 550 -10.44 -11.68 34.28
N ALA A 551 -9.24 -12.06 33.84
CA ALA A 551 -8.14 -12.45 34.73
C ALA A 551 -7.03 -11.40 34.69
N ASP A 552 -6.83 -10.69 35.81
CA ASP A 552 -5.90 -9.58 35.91
C ASP A 552 -4.58 -10.01 36.54
N GLY A 553 -3.56 -10.13 35.68
CA GLY A 553 -2.17 -10.40 36.04
C GLY A 553 -1.33 -9.15 36.26
N SER A 554 -1.92 -7.95 36.26
CA SER A 554 -1.18 -6.68 36.30
C SER A 554 -0.33 -6.56 37.55
N ASP A 555 0.74 -5.77 37.48
CA ASP A 555 1.63 -5.53 38.60
C ASP A 555 1.04 -4.55 39.64
N ASN A 556 1.82 -4.29 40.70
CA ASN A 556 1.42 -3.39 41.79
C ASN A 556 1.46 -1.90 41.43
N LYS A 557 2.12 -1.51 40.34
CA LYS A 557 2.12 -0.13 39.84
C LYS A 557 0.83 0.17 39.09
N HIS A 558 0.22 -0.85 38.48
CA HIS A 558 -1.00 -0.75 37.69
C HIS A 558 -2.26 -1.21 38.49
N LYS A 559 -2.39 -0.73 39.73
CA LYS A 559 -3.54 -1.09 40.61
C LYS A 559 -4.86 -0.51 40.13
N GLU A 560 -4.81 0.51 39.29
CA GLU A 560 -5.95 1.15 38.65
C GLU A 560 -6.73 0.21 37.74
N VAL A 561 -6.09 -0.78 37.10
CA VAL A 561 -6.75 -1.79 36.25
C VAL A 561 -7.86 -2.51 37.02
N GLY A 562 -7.52 -3.14 38.14
CA GLY A 562 -8.50 -3.83 38.98
C GLY A 562 -9.55 -2.91 39.60
N ARG A 563 -9.24 -1.63 39.81
CA ARG A 563 -10.21 -0.62 40.25
C ARG A 563 -11.21 -0.30 39.15
N ILE A 564 -10.75 -0.09 37.91
CA ILE A 564 -11.60 0.18 36.75
C ILE A 564 -12.56 -0.99 36.52
N ILE A 565 -12.05 -2.22 36.48
CA ILE A 565 -12.89 -3.41 36.26
C ILE A 565 -13.98 -3.51 37.34
N LYS A 566 -13.62 -3.35 38.62
CA LYS A 566 -14.58 -3.37 39.74
C LYS A 566 -15.65 -2.27 39.63
N SER A 567 -15.33 -1.13 39.02
CA SER A 567 -16.32 -0.07 38.77
C SER A 567 -17.32 -0.40 37.66
N TYR A 568 -16.95 -1.23 36.68
CA TYR A 568 -17.92 -1.78 35.72
C TYR A 568 -18.75 -2.90 36.36
N MET A 569 -18.14 -3.76 37.19
CA MET A 569 -18.86 -4.83 37.90
C MET A 569 -20.00 -4.31 38.78
N SER A 570 -19.89 -3.10 39.34
CA SER A 570 -20.96 -2.54 40.18
C SER A 570 -22.14 -1.97 39.40
N VAL A 571 -22.03 -1.85 38.07
CA VAL A 571 -23.11 -1.39 37.19
C VAL A 571 -23.55 -2.39 36.12
N ASP A 572 -22.81 -3.50 35.94
CA ASP A 572 -23.14 -4.58 34.99
C ASP A 572 -22.76 -5.93 35.60
N ASP A 573 -23.75 -6.79 35.79
CA ASP A 573 -23.61 -8.08 36.48
C ASP A 573 -23.09 -9.20 35.57
N ARG A 574 -22.84 -8.91 34.28
CA ARG A 574 -22.24 -9.86 33.33
C ARG A 574 -20.73 -10.01 33.49
N ILE A 575 -20.08 -9.18 34.32
CA ILE A 575 -18.62 -9.21 34.49
C ILE A 575 -18.24 -10.17 35.63
N ARG A 576 -17.27 -11.04 35.35
CA ARG A 576 -16.58 -11.89 36.33
C ARG A 576 -15.11 -11.51 36.33
N TYR A 577 -14.53 -11.35 37.51
CA TYR A 577 -13.17 -10.83 37.66
C TYR A 577 -12.39 -11.59 38.71
N VAL A 578 -11.15 -11.95 38.38
CA VAL A 578 -10.17 -12.48 39.34
C VAL A 578 -8.86 -11.69 39.23
N ARG A 579 -8.33 -11.28 40.39
CA ARG A 579 -6.98 -10.73 40.49
C ARG A 579 -6.00 -11.87 40.76
N LEU A 580 -4.99 -12.02 39.91
CA LEU A 580 -3.94 -13.01 40.10
C LEU A 580 -2.87 -12.49 41.07
N ALA A 581 -2.22 -13.42 41.78
CA ALA A 581 -1.14 -13.08 42.70
C ALA A 581 0.10 -12.55 41.97
N GLU A 582 0.35 -13.04 40.76
CA GLU A 582 1.42 -12.67 39.85
C GLU A 582 1.01 -12.97 38.40
N ASN A 583 1.69 -12.37 37.42
CA ASN A 583 1.52 -12.70 36.01
C ASN A 583 2.13 -14.09 35.72
N LYS A 584 1.31 -15.03 35.23
CA LYS A 584 1.74 -16.41 34.98
C LYS A 584 2.03 -16.73 33.50
N GLY A 585 1.90 -15.76 32.61
CA GLY A 585 1.92 -15.95 31.16
C GLY A 585 0.54 -15.87 30.54
N ILE A 586 0.45 -15.78 29.21
CA ILE A 586 -0.83 -15.55 28.51
C ILE A 586 -1.76 -16.75 28.70
N SER A 587 -1.27 -17.97 28.53
CA SER A 587 -2.04 -19.21 28.63
C SER A 587 -2.63 -19.39 30.03
N GLU A 588 -1.83 -19.21 31.08
CA GLU A 588 -2.28 -19.41 32.46
C GLU A 588 -3.22 -18.29 32.93
N ASN A 589 -3.00 -17.05 32.48
CA ASN A 589 -3.94 -15.96 32.76
C ASN A 589 -5.27 -16.22 32.03
N THR A 590 -5.24 -16.70 30.78
CA THR A 590 -6.45 -17.09 30.02
C THR A 590 -7.15 -18.28 30.67
N ASN A 591 -6.40 -19.26 31.17
CA ASN A 591 -6.94 -20.37 31.96
C ASN A 591 -7.65 -19.87 33.23
N ALA A 592 -7.12 -18.88 33.93
CA ALA A 592 -7.79 -18.30 35.08
C ALA A 592 -9.08 -17.55 34.70
N ALA A 593 -9.14 -16.92 33.52
CA ALA A 593 -10.38 -16.35 32.98
C ALA A 593 -11.38 -17.46 32.62
N LEU A 594 -10.91 -18.56 32.03
CA LEU A 594 -11.73 -19.73 31.70
C LEU A 594 -12.36 -20.39 32.95
N ASP A 595 -11.70 -20.34 34.12
CA ASP A 595 -12.28 -20.84 35.37
C ASP A 595 -13.48 -20.02 35.87
N LEU A 596 -13.62 -18.78 35.39
CA LEU A 596 -14.77 -17.92 35.66
C LEU A 596 -15.92 -18.12 34.67
N ALA A 597 -15.66 -18.80 33.54
CA ALA A 597 -16.60 -18.92 32.44
C ALA A 597 -17.71 -19.91 32.76
N GLU A 598 -18.96 -19.51 32.52
CA GLU A 598 -20.17 -20.32 32.75
C GLU A 598 -20.91 -20.66 31.45
N GLY A 599 -20.53 -20.01 30.33
CA GLY A 599 -21.15 -20.16 29.03
C GLY A 599 -20.94 -21.53 28.40
N ASN A 600 -21.89 -21.95 27.56
CA ASN A 600 -21.76 -23.14 26.73
C ASN A 600 -20.90 -22.90 25.48
N TYR A 601 -20.62 -21.62 25.15
CA TYR A 601 -19.62 -21.20 24.17
C TYR A 601 -18.59 -20.25 24.81
N ILE A 602 -17.38 -20.29 24.27
CA ILE A 602 -16.21 -19.53 24.72
C ILE A 602 -15.74 -18.64 23.56
N ALA A 603 -15.49 -17.36 23.82
CA ALA A 603 -14.93 -16.41 22.88
C ALA A 603 -13.61 -15.86 23.41
N LEU A 604 -12.63 -15.64 22.53
CA LEU A 604 -11.34 -15.02 22.87
C LEU A 604 -11.33 -13.55 22.48
N LEU A 605 -10.81 -12.69 23.35
CA LEU A 605 -10.67 -11.26 23.09
C LEU A 605 -9.42 -10.74 23.79
N ASP A 606 -8.60 -10.02 23.04
CA ASP A 606 -7.43 -9.35 23.60
C ASP A 606 -7.81 -8.06 24.32
N HIS A 607 -7.05 -7.71 25.36
CA HIS A 607 -7.43 -6.68 26.32
C HIS A 607 -7.40 -5.24 25.77
N ASP A 608 -6.86 -5.07 24.56
CA ASP A 608 -6.62 -3.81 23.84
C ASP A 608 -7.41 -3.67 22.53
N ASP A 609 -8.20 -4.69 22.19
CA ASP A 609 -9.00 -4.75 20.97
C ASP A 609 -10.49 -4.48 21.20
N ILE A 610 -11.23 -4.34 20.10
CA ILE A 610 -12.65 -3.95 20.09
C ILE A 610 -13.46 -4.94 19.25
N LEU A 611 -14.65 -5.30 19.72
CA LEU A 611 -15.64 -6.06 18.96
C LEU A 611 -16.66 -5.16 18.28
N HIS A 612 -17.11 -5.56 17.08
CA HIS A 612 -18.29 -4.98 16.43
C HIS A 612 -19.55 -5.21 17.30
N PRO A 613 -20.49 -4.25 17.43
CA PRO A 613 -21.71 -4.43 18.23
C PRO A 613 -22.57 -5.66 17.87
N GLU A 614 -22.51 -6.10 16.61
CA GLU A 614 -23.24 -7.26 16.10
C GLU A 614 -22.45 -8.57 16.17
N ALA A 615 -21.23 -8.58 16.73
CA ALA A 615 -20.32 -9.73 16.69
C ALA A 615 -20.98 -10.99 17.25
N PHE A 616 -21.52 -10.92 18.47
CA PHE A 616 -22.16 -12.10 19.08
C PHE A 616 -23.55 -12.40 18.56
N TYR A 617 -24.26 -11.44 17.96
CA TYR A 617 -25.49 -11.74 17.22
C TYR A 617 -25.18 -12.64 16.02
N ASN A 618 -24.21 -12.26 15.19
CA ASN A 618 -23.81 -13.05 14.01
C ASN A 618 -23.28 -14.43 14.39
N VAL A 619 -22.48 -14.53 15.46
CA VAL A 619 -22.01 -15.81 16.00
C VAL A 619 -23.16 -16.71 16.43
N VAL A 620 -24.10 -16.21 17.24
CA VAL A 620 -25.20 -17.04 17.76
C VAL A 620 -26.20 -17.40 16.68
N LYS A 621 -26.49 -16.47 15.75
CA LYS A 621 -27.29 -16.75 14.57
C LYS A 621 -26.69 -17.90 13.77
N ARG A 622 -25.40 -17.83 13.46
CA ARG A 622 -24.71 -18.89 12.72
C ARG A 622 -24.72 -20.21 13.49
N ILE A 623 -24.50 -20.21 14.81
CA ILE A 623 -24.61 -21.42 15.66
C ILE A 623 -26.02 -22.02 15.57
N ASN A 624 -27.08 -21.23 15.66
CA ASN A 624 -28.45 -21.71 15.61
C ASN A 624 -28.83 -22.28 14.22
N GLU A 625 -28.31 -21.69 13.15
CA GLU A 625 -28.53 -22.15 11.78
C GLU A 625 -27.77 -23.44 11.45
N THR A 626 -26.58 -23.61 12.01
CA THR A 626 -25.62 -24.61 11.54
C THR A 626 -25.26 -25.69 12.56
N GLY A 627 -25.41 -25.42 13.84
CA GLY A 627 -24.89 -26.24 14.94
C GLY A 627 -23.36 -26.22 15.04
N ALA A 628 -22.69 -25.18 14.53
CA ALA A 628 -21.23 -25.05 14.58
C ALA A 628 -20.67 -25.15 16.00
N ASP A 629 -19.56 -25.89 16.15
CA ASP A 629 -18.83 -26.03 17.40
C ASP A 629 -17.51 -25.25 17.44
N PHE A 630 -17.08 -24.69 16.31
CA PHE A 630 -16.04 -23.66 16.20
C PHE A 630 -16.43 -22.64 15.12
N LEU A 631 -16.21 -21.35 15.38
CA LEU A 631 -16.50 -20.25 14.48
C LEU A 631 -15.36 -19.23 14.51
N TYR A 632 -15.13 -18.57 13.37
CA TYR A 632 -14.23 -17.41 13.28
C TYR A 632 -14.78 -16.34 12.35
N SER A 633 -14.27 -15.10 12.47
CA SER A 633 -14.69 -13.96 11.66
C SER A 633 -13.55 -13.31 10.89
N ASP A 634 -13.90 -12.42 9.95
CA ASP A 634 -12.97 -11.43 9.40
C ASP A 634 -12.61 -10.38 10.46
N GLU A 635 -11.51 -9.67 10.22
CA GLU A 635 -10.98 -8.64 11.13
C GLU A 635 -10.38 -7.45 10.36
N ALA A 636 -10.29 -6.30 11.03
CA ALA A 636 -9.69 -5.09 10.50
C ALA A 636 -8.64 -4.52 11.46
N VAL A 637 -7.55 -4.00 10.91
CA VAL A 637 -6.43 -3.42 11.68
C VAL A 637 -6.50 -1.90 11.65
N PHE A 638 -6.35 -1.23 12.81
CA PHE A 638 -6.34 0.24 12.90
C PHE A 638 -5.23 0.77 13.85
N TYR A 639 -4.89 2.06 13.70
CA TYR A 639 -3.87 2.77 14.50
C TYR A 639 -4.48 3.97 15.23
N ASP A 640 -3.81 4.43 16.31
CA ASP A 640 -4.03 5.74 16.96
C ASP A 640 -5.50 6.11 17.26
N ASP A 641 -6.28 5.12 17.71
CA ASP A 641 -7.70 5.21 18.11
C ASP A 641 -8.71 5.53 16.97
N ASP A 642 -8.25 5.65 15.72
CA ASP A 642 -9.09 5.91 14.55
C ASP A 642 -9.61 4.62 13.90
N MET A 643 -10.75 4.15 14.39
CA MET A 643 -11.45 3.01 13.79
C MET A 643 -12.12 3.38 12.46
N GLU A 644 -12.37 4.67 12.16
CA GLU A 644 -13.08 5.09 10.95
C GLU A 644 -12.21 4.88 9.69
N ARG A 645 -10.91 4.63 9.86
CA ARG A 645 -9.95 4.39 8.77
C ARG A 645 -9.05 3.18 9.06
N PRO A 646 -9.56 1.95 8.89
CA PRO A 646 -8.74 0.76 9.00
C PRO A 646 -7.58 0.80 7.98
N VAL A 647 -6.40 0.39 8.42
CA VAL A 647 -5.19 0.33 7.59
C VAL A 647 -5.14 -0.97 6.78
N SER A 648 -5.82 -2.03 7.24
CA SER A 648 -5.93 -3.29 6.50
C SER A 648 -7.16 -4.08 6.89
N TYR A 649 -7.70 -4.87 5.95
CA TYR A 649 -8.73 -5.87 6.17
C TYR A 649 -8.14 -7.27 5.97
N HIS A 650 -8.35 -8.15 6.94
CA HIS A 650 -8.07 -9.58 6.82
C HIS A 650 -9.37 -10.31 6.51
N LEU A 651 -9.69 -10.37 5.23
CA LEU A 651 -10.80 -11.11 4.62
C LEU A 651 -10.35 -12.54 4.39
N LYS A 652 -10.85 -13.45 5.22
CA LYS A 652 -10.38 -14.83 5.34
C LYS A 652 -11.21 -15.76 4.44
N PRO A 653 -10.65 -16.86 3.94
CA PRO A 653 -11.44 -17.89 3.26
C PRO A 653 -12.30 -18.66 4.27
N ASP A 654 -13.18 -19.52 3.76
CA ASP A 654 -13.77 -20.59 4.58
C ASP A 654 -12.67 -21.54 5.11
N PHE A 655 -13.06 -22.48 5.98
CA PHE A 655 -12.10 -23.27 6.74
C PHE A 655 -11.13 -24.06 5.84
N SER A 656 -9.85 -23.75 5.99
CA SER A 656 -8.74 -24.13 5.12
C SER A 656 -7.65 -24.78 5.99
N PRO A 657 -7.76 -26.08 6.33
CA PRO A 657 -6.86 -26.73 7.27
C PRO A 657 -5.39 -26.76 6.84
N ILE A 658 -5.10 -26.78 5.53
CA ILE A 658 -3.71 -26.71 5.05
C ILE A 658 -3.18 -25.29 5.19
N PHE A 659 -3.97 -24.26 4.85
CA PHE A 659 -3.60 -22.87 5.09
C PHE A 659 -3.33 -22.61 6.58
N LEU A 660 -4.20 -23.13 7.46
CA LEU A 660 -4.04 -23.03 8.91
C LEU A 660 -2.73 -23.65 9.39
N ARG A 661 -2.21 -24.71 8.76
CA ARG A 661 -0.92 -25.31 9.13
C ARG A 661 0.28 -24.46 8.69
N GLY A 662 0.10 -23.64 7.66
CA GLY A 662 1.11 -22.71 7.17
C GLY A 662 1.17 -21.43 7.99
N ILE A 663 0.03 -20.90 8.40
CA ILE A 663 -0.06 -19.66 9.18
C ILE A 663 -1.38 -19.63 9.95
N ASN A 664 -1.40 -19.02 11.14
CA ASN A 664 -2.63 -18.81 11.89
C ASN A 664 -3.48 -17.72 11.22
N TYR A 665 -4.12 -18.00 10.09
CA TYR A 665 -4.97 -17.02 9.40
C TYR A 665 -6.31 -16.78 10.13
N ILE A 666 -6.69 -17.68 11.05
CA ILE A 666 -7.95 -17.60 11.80
C ILE A 666 -7.89 -16.47 12.83
N CYS A 667 -6.82 -16.38 13.63
CA CYS A 667 -6.63 -15.35 14.67
C CYS A 667 -7.92 -15.01 15.43
N HIS A 668 -8.49 -13.83 15.17
CA HIS A 668 -9.64 -13.26 15.87
C HIS A 668 -10.82 -13.07 14.90
N LEU A 669 -12.08 -13.04 15.34
CA LEU A 669 -12.61 -13.46 16.61
C LEU A 669 -12.81 -14.98 16.60
N SER A 670 -12.15 -15.73 17.48
CA SER A 670 -12.39 -17.18 17.60
C SER A 670 -13.45 -17.49 18.67
N VAL A 671 -14.48 -18.25 18.31
CA VAL A 671 -15.56 -18.71 19.22
C VAL A 671 -15.77 -20.21 19.11
N PHE A 672 -15.84 -20.94 20.23
CA PHE A 672 -15.98 -22.39 20.21
C PHE A 672 -16.80 -22.92 21.37
N SER A 673 -17.44 -24.07 21.16
CA SER A 673 -18.26 -24.68 22.21
C SER A 673 -17.40 -25.19 23.37
N ARG A 674 -17.90 -25.07 24.60
CA ARG A 674 -17.26 -25.66 25.78
C ARG A 674 -17.06 -27.16 25.63
N LYS A 675 -18.03 -27.86 25.03
CA LYS A 675 -17.95 -29.30 24.75
C LYS A 675 -16.77 -29.65 23.85
N LEU A 676 -16.44 -28.79 22.88
CA LEU A 676 -15.28 -28.97 22.02
C LEU A 676 -13.98 -28.72 22.80
N LEU A 677 -13.93 -27.65 23.59
CA LEU A 677 -12.80 -27.36 24.47
C LEU A 677 -12.50 -28.52 25.44
N ASP A 678 -13.53 -29.12 26.04
CA ASP A 678 -13.40 -30.25 26.96
C ASP A 678 -12.74 -31.48 26.31
N LYS A 679 -12.85 -31.65 24.99
CA LYS A 679 -12.20 -32.74 24.25
C LYS A 679 -10.71 -32.52 24.05
N VAL A 680 -10.28 -31.27 23.90
CA VAL A 680 -8.91 -30.92 23.50
C VAL A 680 -8.05 -30.42 24.64
N GLY A 681 -8.67 -30.08 25.78
CA GLY A 681 -7.97 -29.53 26.93
C GLY A 681 -7.69 -28.04 26.82
N ARG A 682 -7.09 -27.50 27.88
CA ARG A 682 -6.97 -26.06 28.16
C ARG A 682 -5.83 -25.39 27.37
N PHE A 683 -5.56 -24.12 27.64
CA PHE A 683 -4.39 -23.42 27.09
C PHE A 683 -3.11 -23.97 27.71
N ARG A 684 -2.06 -24.10 26.90
CA ARG A 684 -0.79 -24.72 27.29
C ARG A 684 0.30 -23.67 27.48
N LYS A 685 0.86 -23.58 28.68
CA LYS A 685 1.87 -22.57 29.03
C LYS A 685 3.12 -22.62 28.15
N GLU A 686 3.52 -23.81 27.72
CA GLU A 686 4.63 -24.03 26.79
C GLU A 686 4.41 -23.41 25.40
N CYS A 687 3.19 -22.97 25.09
CA CYS A 687 2.82 -22.29 23.86
C CYS A 687 2.58 -20.79 24.06
N ASP A 688 2.94 -20.19 25.21
CA ASP A 688 2.83 -18.73 25.41
C ASP A 688 3.48 -17.94 24.26
N GLY A 689 2.75 -16.97 23.71
CA GLY A 689 3.11 -16.22 22.50
C GLY A 689 2.46 -16.76 21.21
N SER A 690 1.96 -18.00 21.22
CA SER A 690 1.20 -18.62 20.12
C SER A 690 0.14 -19.60 20.66
N GLN A 691 -0.37 -19.29 21.85
CA GLN A 691 -1.32 -20.14 22.60
C GLN A 691 -2.67 -20.26 21.92
N ASP A 692 -3.07 -19.23 21.18
CA ASP A 692 -4.23 -19.19 20.30
C ASP A 692 -4.04 -20.15 19.13
N TYR A 693 -2.91 -20.10 18.44
CA TYR A 693 -2.61 -20.98 17.31
C TYR A 693 -2.60 -22.45 17.73
N ASP A 694 -1.96 -22.76 18.87
CA ASP A 694 -2.02 -24.09 19.50
C ASP A 694 -3.46 -24.56 19.73
N LEU A 695 -4.27 -23.73 20.39
CA LEU A 695 -5.62 -24.12 20.73
C LEU A 695 -6.49 -24.27 19.48
N ILE A 696 -6.35 -23.39 18.49
CA ILE A 696 -7.11 -23.43 17.23
C ILE A 696 -6.79 -24.72 16.46
N LEU A 697 -5.51 -25.10 16.34
CA LEU A 697 -5.12 -26.38 15.70
C LEU A 697 -5.80 -27.57 16.38
N ARG A 698 -5.75 -27.63 17.71
CA ARG A 698 -6.37 -28.73 18.47
C ARG A 698 -7.89 -28.72 18.36
N LEU A 699 -8.55 -27.56 18.51
CA LEU A 699 -10.01 -27.42 18.42
C LEU A 699 -10.51 -27.82 17.03
N THR A 700 -9.94 -27.26 15.97
CA THR A 700 -10.37 -27.54 14.60
C THR A 700 -10.14 -29.01 14.20
N SER A 701 -9.12 -29.67 14.77
CA SER A 701 -8.91 -31.12 14.55
C SER A 701 -10.01 -32.02 15.14
N LYS A 702 -10.77 -31.53 16.13
CA LYS A 702 -11.86 -32.29 16.82
C LYS A 702 -13.25 -31.70 16.61
N ALA A 703 -13.33 -30.56 15.90
CA ALA A 703 -14.58 -29.89 15.57
C ALA A 703 -15.39 -30.76 14.63
N ASN A 704 -16.71 -30.82 14.84
CA ASN A 704 -17.59 -31.44 13.86
C ASN A 704 -17.93 -30.46 12.73
N ARG A 705 -17.96 -29.17 13.05
CA ARG A 705 -18.34 -28.12 12.11
C ARG A 705 -17.66 -26.80 12.46
N VAL A 706 -16.73 -26.42 11.60
CA VAL A 706 -16.06 -25.12 11.60
C VAL A 706 -16.81 -24.19 10.65
N GLU A 707 -17.23 -23.02 11.11
CA GLU A 707 -17.90 -22.01 10.27
C GLU A 707 -17.12 -20.70 10.25
N HIS A 708 -17.00 -20.13 9.05
CA HIS A 708 -16.53 -18.78 8.86
C HIS A 708 -17.71 -17.81 8.80
N ILE A 709 -17.59 -16.69 9.51
CA ILE A 709 -18.49 -15.55 9.42
C ILE A 709 -17.72 -14.47 8.68
N ALA A 710 -17.95 -14.37 7.37
CA ALA A 710 -17.32 -13.40 6.49
C ALA A 710 -17.88 -11.99 6.72
N GLU A 711 -17.74 -11.49 7.94
CA GLU A 711 -18.11 -10.14 8.37
C GLU A 711 -16.95 -9.64 9.25
N THR A 712 -16.58 -8.36 9.12
CA THR A 712 -15.53 -7.77 9.96
C THR A 712 -16.09 -7.50 11.36
N LEU A 713 -15.92 -8.47 12.25
CA LEU A 713 -16.49 -8.44 13.61
C LEU A 713 -15.46 -8.13 14.70
N TYR A 714 -14.18 -8.10 14.33
CA TYR A 714 -13.06 -7.85 15.24
C TYR A 714 -12.18 -6.70 14.73
N PHE A 715 -11.88 -5.75 15.60
CA PHE A 715 -11.03 -4.61 15.30
C PHE A 715 -9.75 -4.72 16.12
N TRP A 716 -8.67 -5.04 15.42
CA TRP A 716 -7.34 -5.22 15.97
C TRP A 716 -6.59 -3.90 16.03
N ARG A 717 -6.22 -3.48 17.24
CA ARG A 717 -5.46 -2.25 17.48
C ARG A 717 -3.95 -2.49 17.35
N SER A 718 -3.32 -1.80 16.42
CA SER A 718 -1.87 -1.80 16.29
C SER A 718 -1.22 -0.68 17.12
N HIS A 719 -0.33 -1.03 18.05
CA HIS A 719 0.43 -0.07 18.87
C HIS A 719 1.79 -0.65 19.32
N PRO A 720 2.79 0.16 19.74
CA PRO A 720 4.15 -0.30 20.07
C PRO A 720 4.29 -1.30 21.23
N GLY A 721 3.21 -1.51 21.98
CA GLY A 721 3.14 -2.50 23.07
C GLY A 721 2.51 -3.82 22.63
N SER A 722 1.91 -3.87 21.44
CA SER A 722 1.30 -5.06 20.87
C SER A 722 2.37 -6.09 20.52
N VAL A 723 2.04 -7.37 20.65
CA VAL A 723 2.92 -8.46 20.18
C VAL A 723 3.08 -8.39 18.66
N ALA A 724 2.12 -7.80 17.96
CA ALA A 724 2.09 -7.63 16.50
C ALA A 724 3.14 -6.66 15.97
N SER A 725 3.54 -5.64 16.75
CA SER A 725 4.37 -4.55 16.22
C SER A 725 5.83 -4.93 16.00
N ASP A 726 6.29 -6.06 16.56
CA ASP A 726 7.67 -6.54 16.34
C ASP A 726 7.83 -8.05 16.66
N LEU A 727 7.55 -8.92 15.69
CA LEU A 727 7.81 -10.37 15.79
C LEU A 727 9.31 -10.68 15.94
N SER A 728 10.20 -9.82 15.42
CA SER A 728 11.66 -9.98 15.55
C SER A 728 12.15 -9.75 16.98
N ALA A 729 11.38 -9.01 17.80
CA ALA A 729 11.69 -8.76 19.20
C ALA A 729 11.36 -9.95 20.15
N LYS A 730 10.65 -10.99 19.68
CA LYS A 730 10.17 -12.09 20.55
C LYS A 730 10.33 -13.50 19.92
N PRO A 731 11.57 -14.01 19.77
CA PRO A 731 11.83 -15.34 19.16
C PRO A 731 11.10 -16.53 19.81
N TYR A 732 10.66 -16.40 21.06
CA TYR A 732 9.94 -17.47 21.75
C TYR A 732 8.57 -17.77 21.14
N CYS A 733 7.90 -16.80 20.50
CA CYS A 733 6.59 -17.01 19.87
C CYS A 733 6.72 -17.98 18.68
N ILE A 734 7.73 -17.78 17.83
CA ILE A 734 8.00 -18.64 16.66
C ILE A 734 8.24 -20.10 17.10
N GLU A 735 9.05 -20.30 18.15
CA GLU A 735 9.32 -21.64 18.68
C GLU A 735 8.08 -22.29 19.31
N ALA A 736 7.22 -21.50 19.97
CA ALA A 736 5.93 -21.96 20.50
C ALA A 736 4.98 -22.42 19.39
N ALA A 737 4.87 -21.67 18.30
CA ALA A 737 4.06 -22.04 17.14
C ALA A 737 4.60 -23.30 16.42
N LYS A 738 5.92 -23.39 16.18
CA LYS A 738 6.54 -24.62 15.63
C LYS A 738 6.29 -25.83 16.52
N ARG A 739 6.32 -25.65 17.85
CA ARG A 739 5.96 -26.71 18.81
C ARG A 739 4.51 -27.15 18.64
N ALA A 740 3.58 -26.20 18.59
CA ALA A 740 2.16 -26.48 18.39
C ALA A 740 1.92 -27.27 17.10
N LEU A 741 2.58 -26.89 16.00
CA LEU A 741 2.50 -27.61 14.73
C LEU A 741 3.07 -29.02 14.79
N ARG A 742 4.22 -29.22 15.44
CA ARG A 742 4.79 -30.58 15.62
C ARG A 742 3.85 -31.48 16.42
N ASP A 743 3.30 -30.96 17.52
CA ASP A 743 2.34 -31.69 18.35
C ASP A 743 1.07 -32.02 17.53
N HIS A 744 0.56 -31.08 16.73
CA HIS A 744 -0.58 -31.28 15.82
C HIS A 744 -0.33 -32.35 14.76
N LEU A 745 0.86 -32.36 14.15
CA LEU A 745 1.26 -33.39 13.19
C LEU A 745 1.33 -34.77 13.85
N GLU A 746 1.92 -34.87 15.04
CA GLU A 746 2.00 -36.11 15.81
C GLU A 746 0.60 -36.65 16.14
N GLU A 747 -0.32 -35.79 16.58
CA GLU A 747 -1.72 -36.15 16.86
C GLU A 747 -2.49 -36.60 15.60
N ALA A 748 -2.19 -35.99 14.45
CA ALA A 748 -2.75 -36.37 13.16
C ALA A 748 -2.15 -37.69 12.61
N GLY A 749 -1.10 -38.22 13.25
CA GLY A 749 -0.34 -39.37 12.75
C GLY A 749 0.48 -39.06 11.50
N GLU A 750 0.75 -37.77 11.26
CA GLU A 750 1.53 -37.28 10.12
C GLU A 750 2.97 -37.02 10.58
N LYS A 751 3.95 -37.40 9.74
CA LYS A 751 5.37 -37.13 10.00
C LYS A 751 5.85 -36.02 9.09
N GLY A 752 6.60 -35.08 9.65
CA GLY A 752 7.22 -34.01 8.87
C GLY A 752 8.08 -33.09 9.73
N GLU A 753 8.97 -32.36 9.06
CA GLU A 753 9.77 -31.31 9.67
C GLU A 753 9.07 -29.95 9.49
N VAL A 754 8.90 -29.22 10.59
CA VAL A 754 8.32 -27.87 10.59
C VAL A 754 9.46 -26.85 10.58
N THR A 755 9.55 -26.06 9.51
CA THR A 755 10.54 -24.99 9.33
C THR A 755 9.87 -23.64 9.13
N ASP A 756 10.63 -22.55 9.24
CA ASP A 756 10.16 -21.23 8.82
C ASP A 756 9.94 -21.20 7.30
N SER A 757 9.03 -20.31 6.86
CA SER A 757 8.86 -19.95 5.46
C SER A 757 9.40 -18.54 5.17
N ASP A 758 9.12 -18.01 3.98
CA ASP A 758 9.62 -16.71 3.48
C ASP A 758 8.93 -15.49 4.16
N PHE A 759 7.91 -15.72 5.00
CA PHE A 759 7.19 -14.68 5.76
C PHE A 759 7.29 -14.92 7.29
N PRO A 760 7.48 -13.88 8.13
CA PRO A 760 7.51 -14.02 9.58
C PRO A 760 6.24 -14.68 10.12
N SER A 761 6.40 -15.70 10.99
CA SER A 761 5.28 -16.50 11.53
C SER A 761 4.51 -17.33 10.51
N ALA A 762 5.03 -17.49 9.29
CA ALA A 762 4.60 -18.51 8.34
C ALA A 762 5.55 -19.72 8.38
N TYR A 763 5.00 -20.91 8.13
CA TYR A 763 5.68 -22.19 8.32
C TYR A 763 5.58 -23.05 7.06
N ARG A 764 6.66 -23.79 6.80
CA ARG A 764 6.72 -24.86 5.80
C ARG A 764 6.76 -26.19 6.53
N ILE A 765 5.97 -27.16 6.07
CA ILE A 765 6.01 -28.53 6.57
C ILE A 765 6.57 -29.42 5.47
N ARG A 766 7.77 -29.97 5.71
CA ARG A 766 8.38 -30.97 4.84
C ARG A 766 7.91 -32.35 5.31
N TYR A 767 6.85 -32.86 4.71
CA TYR A 767 6.26 -34.13 5.10
C TYR A 767 7.19 -35.31 4.76
N GLU A 768 7.10 -36.40 5.52
CA GLU A 768 7.78 -37.65 5.20
C GLU A 768 6.87 -38.51 4.32
N LEU A 769 7.29 -38.77 3.07
CA LEU A 769 6.61 -39.72 2.20
C LEU A 769 6.88 -41.14 2.69
N SER A 770 5.83 -41.79 3.21
CA SER A 770 5.90 -43.19 3.65
C SER A 770 6.20 -44.17 2.50
N GLU A 771 5.77 -43.83 1.28
CA GLU A 771 6.06 -44.54 0.04
C GLU A 771 6.60 -43.55 -0.98
N LYS A 772 7.42 -44.02 -1.93
CA LYS A 772 7.89 -43.21 -3.06
C LYS A 772 7.08 -43.59 -4.31
N PRO A 773 5.83 -43.13 -4.48
CA PRO A 773 4.99 -43.54 -5.60
C PRO A 773 5.60 -43.07 -6.92
N HIS A 774 5.37 -43.84 -7.99
CA HIS A 774 5.92 -43.49 -9.29
C HIS A 774 5.15 -42.30 -9.90
N VAL A 775 5.88 -41.30 -10.41
CA VAL A 775 5.32 -40.10 -11.06
C VAL A 775 5.66 -40.12 -12.56
N THR A 776 4.67 -40.03 -13.43
CA THR A 776 4.91 -39.78 -14.86
C THR A 776 4.63 -38.32 -15.18
N ILE A 777 5.63 -37.60 -15.68
CA ILE A 777 5.50 -36.23 -16.18
C ILE A 777 5.06 -36.31 -17.64
N VAL A 778 3.86 -35.81 -17.95
CA VAL A 778 3.25 -35.85 -19.29
C VAL A 778 3.41 -34.47 -19.92
N ILE A 779 4.12 -34.41 -21.05
CA ILE A 779 4.43 -33.15 -21.75
C ILE A 779 3.92 -33.23 -23.19
N PRO A 780 2.85 -32.51 -23.57
CA PRO A 780 2.49 -32.36 -24.97
C PRO A 780 3.52 -31.50 -25.69
N ASN A 781 4.01 -31.93 -26.86
CA ASN A 781 4.99 -31.16 -27.62
C ASN A 781 4.78 -31.22 -29.15
N LYS A 782 4.78 -30.03 -29.75
CA LYS A 782 4.93 -29.79 -31.20
C LYS A 782 6.04 -28.77 -31.42
N ASP A 783 7.10 -29.17 -32.13
CA ASP A 783 8.27 -28.34 -32.44
C ASP A 783 8.89 -27.69 -31.19
N HIS A 784 9.38 -26.44 -31.26
CA HIS A 784 9.94 -25.70 -30.11
C HIS A 784 11.06 -26.45 -29.37
N SER A 785 11.99 -27.03 -30.12
CA SER A 785 13.05 -27.88 -29.56
C SER A 785 13.91 -27.19 -28.49
N GLU A 786 14.14 -25.88 -28.61
CA GLU A 786 14.94 -25.13 -27.61
C GLU A 786 14.19 -24.97 -26.28
N ASP A 787 12.90 -24.64 -26.33
CA ASP A 787 12.05 -24.50 -25.14
C ASP A 787 11.88 -25.87 -24.45
N LEU A 788 11.55 -26.92 -25.21
CA LEU A 788 11.43 -28.27 -24.66
C LEU A 788 12.77 -28.77 -24.11
N LYS A 789 13.90 -28.43 -24.75
CA LYS A 789 15.23 -28.79 -24.24
C LYS A 789 15.47 -28.14 -22.87
N LEU A 790 15.17 -26.84 -22.71
CA LEU A 790 15.29 -26.15 -21.43
C LEU A 790 14.43 -26.82 -20.35
N CYS A 791 13.18 -27.15 -20.69
CA CYS A 791 12.27 -27.88 -19.82
C CYS A 791 12.86 -29.24 -19.38
N LEU A 792 13.22 -30.10 -20.33
CA LEU A 792 13.73 -31.45 -20.06
C LEU A 792 15.05 -31.44 -19.29
N ASP A 793 16.01 -30.60 -19.69
CA ASP A 793 17.28 -30.48 -18.96
C ASP A 793 17.02 -30.01 -17.53
N SER A 794 16.16 -29.01 -17.31
CA SER A 794 15.82 -28.56 -15.94
C SER A 794 15.17 -29.66 -15.09
N ILE A 795 14.28 -30.50 -15.67
CA ILE A 795 13.66 -31.63 -14.97
C ILE A 795 14.72 -32.66 -14.56
N PHE A 796 15.53 -33.13 -15.50
CA PHE A 796 16.48 -34.21 -15.21
C PHE A 796 17.70 -33.76 -14.40
N GLU A 797 18.13 -32.50 -14.53
CA GLU A 797 19.32 -31.99 -13.85
C GLU A 797 19.04 -31.44 -12.45
N ARG A 798 17.83 -30.90 -12.20
CA ARG A 798 17.50 -30.26 -10.90
C ARG A 798 16.64 -31.12 -9.98
N SER A 799 15.80 -32.01 -10.50
CA SER A 799 14.86 -32.76 -9.64
C SER A 799 15.58 -33.70 -8.67
N THR A 800 15.24 -33.61 -7.39
CA THR A 800 15.77 -34.51 -6.35
C THR A 800 14.98 -35.80 -6.21
N TYR A 801 13.71 -35.80 -6.62
CA TYR A 801 12.91 -37.01 -6.62
C TYR A 801 13.40 -37.97 -7.70
N GLU A 802 13.65 -39.23 -7.36
CA GLU A 802 14.23 -40.18 -8.33
C GLU A 802 13.19 -41.06 -9.03
N ASN A 803 12.02 -41.28 -8.44
CA ASN A 803 11.04 -42.25 -8.94
C ASN A 803 10.06 -41.62 -9.95
N PHE A 804 10.59 -41.02 -11.01
CA PHE A 804 9.79 -40.44 -12.09
C PHE A 804 10.25 -40.85 -13.49
N ASP A 805 9.34 -40.81 -14.45
CA ASP A 805 9.62 -40.85 -15.89
C ASP A 805 8.97 -39.66 -16.61
N VAL A 806 9.48 -39.32 -17.79
CA VAL A 806 8.93 -38.27 -18.65
C VAL A 806 8.37 -38.91 -19.92
N GLU A 807 7.11 -38.61 -20.23
CA GLU A 807 6.43 -39.03 -21.44
C GLU A 807 6.08 -37.82 -22.29
N ILE A 808 6.73 -37.71 -23.45
CA ILE A 808 6.36 -36.72 -24.46
C ILE A 808 5.17 -37.23 -25.26
N VAL A 809 4.12 -36.43 -25.35
CA VAL A 809 3.01 -36.64 -26.28
C VAL A 809 3.28 -35.80 -27.52
N GLU A 810 3.96 -36.40 -28.48
CA GLU A 810 4.21 -35.81 -29.79
C GLU A 810 2.87 -35.59 -30.51
N ASN A 811 2.58 -34.36 -30.93
CA ASN A 811 1.32 -34.02 -31.58
C ASN A 811 1.45 -33.27 -32.92
N GLY A 812 2.40 -33.70 -33.77
CA GLY A 812 2.50 -33.29 -35.17
C GLY A 812 3.57 -32.24 -35.48
N SER A 813 4.77 -32.41 -34.93
CA SER A 813 6.00 -31.66 -35.21
C SER A 813 6.44 -31.84 -36.66
N ASP A 814 6.96 -30.77 -37.24
CA ASP A 814 7.43 -30.71 -38.62
C ASP A 814 8.96 -30.60 -38.70
N GLU A 815 9.61 -30.13 -37.63
CA GLU A 815 11.05 -29.88 -37.59
C GLU A 815 11.87 -31.17 -37.32
N PRO A 816 12.85 -31.51 -38.18
CA PRO A 816 13.73 -32.67 -37.95
C PRO A 816 14.49 -32.62 -36.62
N ALA A 817 14.87 -31.41 -36.18
CA ALA A 817 15.59 -31.18 -34.92
C ALA A 817 14.82 -31.72 -33.71
N THR A 818 13.48 -31.64 -33.73
CA THR A 818 12.61 -32.14 -32.66
C THR A 818 12.74 -33.66 -32.50
N PHE A 819 12.71 -34.39 -33.63
CA PHE A 819 12.83 -35.85 -33.60
C PHE A 819 14.25 -36.32 -33.29
N GLU A 820 15.27 -35.58 -33.74
CA GLU A 820 16.67 -35.84 -33.36
C GLU A 820 16.86 -35.68 -31.85
N MET A 821 16.30 -34.63 -31.26
CA MET A 821 16.31 -34.40 -29.81
C MET A 821 15.60 -35.54 -29.07
N TYR A 822 14.42 -35.97 -29.50
CA TYR A 822 13.72 -37.11 -28.87
C TYR A 822 14.58 -38.37 -28.82
N GLU A 823 15.27 -38.71 -29.91
CA GLU A 823 16.15 -39.87 -29.97
C GLU A 823 17.41 -39.70 -29.11
N GLU A 824 17.91 -38.47 -28.94
CA GLU A 824 18.98 -38.17 -28.00
C GLU A 824 18.54 -38.42 -26.56
N TYR A 825 17.42 -37.84 -26.12
CA TYR A 825 16.92 -37.98 -24.75
C TYR A 825 16.51 -39.41 -24.41
N LYS A 826 15.93 -40.13 -25.38
CA LYS A 826 15.59 -41.55 -25.22
C LYS A 826 16.81 -42.43 -24.97
N LYS A 827 17.96 -42.09 -25.58
CA LYS A 827 19.25 -42.75 -25.32
C LYS A 827 19.88 -42.29 -24.00
N LYS A 828 19.83 -41.00 -23.70
CA LYS A 828 20.42 -40.40 -22.49
C LYS A 828 19.73 -40.89 -21.21
N TYR A 829 18.41 -41.05 -21.25
CA TYR A 829 17.56 -41.42 -20.11
C TYR A 829 16.76 -42.70 -20.37
N GLU A 830 17.45 -43.75 -20.82
CA GLU A 830 16.84 -45.04 -21.14
C GLU A 830 15.98 -45.57 -19.97
N GLY A 831 14.72 -45.92 -20.27
CA GLY A 831 13.76 -46.39 -19.28
C GLY A 831 13.06 -45.31 -18.45
N ARG A 832 13.49 -44.04 -18.56
CA ARG A 832 12.90 -42.87 -17.87
C ARG A 832 12.39 -41.78 -18.82
N PHE A 833 12.53 -41.99 -20.13
CA PHE A 833 12.02 -41.09 -21.16
C PHE A 833 11.33 -41.89 -22.27
N SER A 834 10.09 -41.53 -22.60
CA SER A 834 9.33 -42.09 -23.71
C SER A 834 8.67 -41.02 -24.56
N VAL A 835 8.41 -41.37 -25.82
CA VAL A 835 7.66 -40.53 -26.75
C VAL A 835 6.53 -41.37 -27.33
N ILE A 836 5.31 -40.87 -27.22
CA ILE A 836 4.11 -41.44 -27.85
C ILE A 836 3.57 -40.43 -28.86
N THR A 837 2.93 -40.91 -29.92
CA THR A 837 2.46 -40.05 -31.02
C THR A 837 0.95 -39.94 -31.06
N TRP A 838 0.45 -38.72 -31.16
CA TRP A 838 -0.95 -38.36 -31.35
C TRP A 838 -1.19 -37.83 -32.77
N THR A 839 -2.14 -38.43 -33.50
CA THR A 839 -2.36 -38.13 -34.93
C THR A 839 -3.79 -37.66 -35.26
N ARG A 840 -4.61 -37.27 -34.27
CA ARG A 840 -6.06 -37.03 -34.45
C ARG A 840 -6.43 -35.53 -34.50
N GLY A 841 -5.50 -34.66 -34.87
CA GLY A 841 -5.68 -33.21 -34.88
C GLY A 841 -5.49 -32.57 -33.51
N PHE A 842 -5.34 -31.24 -33.45
CA PHE A 842 -5.02 -30.57 -32.19
C PHE A 842 -6.23 -30.44 -31.27
N ASN A 843 -6.11 -30.96 -30.06
CA ASN A 843 -7.00 -30.73 -28.93
C ASN A 843 -6.18 -30.95 -27.66
N TYR A 844 -5.93 -29.89 -26.89
CA TYR A 844 -4.99 -29.93 -25.76
C TYR A 844 -5.45 -30.92 -24.68
N ALA A 845 -6.75 -30.91 -24.36
CA ALA A 845 -7.34 -31.85 -23.41
C ALA A 845 -7.18 -33.31 -23.88
N ALA A 846 -7.51 -33.61 -25.14
CA ALA A 846 -7.41 -34.96 -25.70
C ALA A 846 -5.97 -35.48 -25.77
N ILE A 847 -5.01 -34.60 -26.08
CA ILE A 847 -3.57 -34.94 -26.11
C ILE A 847 -3.08 -35.30 -24.70
N ASN A 848 -3.41 -34.48 -23.70
CA ASN A 848 -3.07 -34.78 -22.31
C ASN A 848 -3.75 -36.06 -21.81
N ASN A 849 -5.04 -36.25 -22.10
CA ASN A 849 -5.77 -37.49 -21.78
C ASN A 849 -5.09 -38.73 -22.36
N TYR A 850 -4.59 -38.63 -23.60
CA TYR A 850 -3.87 -39.71 -24.27
C TYR A 850 -2.55 -40.03 -23.56
N GLY A 851 -1.76 -39.02 -23.19
CA GLY A 851 -0.55 -39.22 -22.38
C GLY A 851 -0.85 -39.82 -21.01
N VAL A 852 -1.78 -39.24 -20.25
CA VAL A 852 -2.14 -39.77 -18.92
C VAL A 852 -2.63 -41.22 -18.98
N LYS A 853 -3.30 -41.61 -20.07
CA LYS A 853 -3.72 -43.00 -20.27
C LYS A 853 -2.52 -43.96 -20.37
N GLU A 854 -1.48 -43.60 -21.12
CA GLU A 854 -0.28 -44.42 -21.34
C GLU A 854 0.75 -44.33 -20.20
N ALA A 855 0.69 -43.25 -19.40
CA ALA A 855 1.52 -43.03 -18.23
C ALA A 855 1.59 -44.23 -17.28
N LYS A 856 2.76 -44.50 -16.70
CA LYS A 856 2.96 -45.67 -15.81
C LYS A 856 2.85 -45.31 -14.34
N GLY A 857 2.99 -44.03 -14.01
CA GLY A 857 2.93 -43.49 -12.67
C GLY A 857 1.58 -43.69 -12.00
N GLU A 858 1.63 -43.86 -10.69
CA GLU A 858 0.46 -43.77 -9.81
C GLU A 858 -0.06 -42.33 -9.73
N TYR A 859 0.86 -41.38 -9.90
CA TYR A 859 0.59 -39.96 -10.06
C TYR A 859 1.07 -39.50 -11.43
N VAL A 860 0.34 -38.53 -11.98
CA VAL A 860 0.70 -37.86 -13.22
C VAL A 860 0.89 -36.38 -12.95
N LEU A 861 1.86 -35.79 -13.65
CA LEU A 861 2.11 -34.36 -13.63
C LEU A 861 1.94 -33.85 -15.06
N LEU A 862 0.91 -33.05 -15.28
CA LEU A 862 0.73 -32.32 -16.53
C LEU A 862 1.69 -31.14 -16.52
N LEU A 863 2.52 -31.02 -17.56
CA LEU A 863 3.53 -29.97 -17.64
C LEU A 863 3.60 -29.44 -19.07
N ASN A 864 3.62 -28.11 -19.22
CA ASN A 864 3.87 -27.50 -20.53
C ASN A 864 5.36 -27.60 -20.91
N ASN A 865 5.62 -27.65 -22.23
CA ASN A 865 6.96 -27.80 -22.80
C ASN A 865 7.85 -26.55 -22.65
N ASP A 866 7.28 -25.38 -22.31
CA ASP A 866 7.95 -24.08 -22.17
C ASP A 866 8.12 -23.65 -20.70
N THR A 867 8.37 -24.64 -19.84
CA THR A 867 8.61 -24.45 -18.40
C THR A 867 10.09 -24.64 -18.05
N GLU A 868 10.57 -24.01 -16.96
CA GLU A 868 11.89 -24.27 -16.38
C GLU A 868 11.76 -24.50 -14.87
N VAL A 869 12.24 -25.65 -14.38
CA VAL A 869 12.23 -25.98 -12.95
C VAL A 869 13.19 -25.07 -12.18
N ILE A 870 12.73 -24.39 -11.13
CA ILE A 870 13.58 -23.57 -10.25
C ILE A 870 13.96 -24.35 -8.99
N THR A 871 12.98 -24.97 -8.32
CA THR A 871 13.21 -25.62 -7.02
C THR A 871 13.52 -27.11 -7.20
N PRO A 872 14.65 -27.62 -6.67
CA PRO A 872 15.02 -29.04 -6.81
C PRO A 872 13.99 -30.03 -6.27
N GLU A 873 13.38 -29.73 -5.12
CA GLU A 873 12.40 -30.59 -4.44
C GLU A 873 10.94 -30.42 -4.93
N TRP A 874 10.73 -29.82 -6.10
CA TRP A 874 9.39 -29.46 -6.59
C TRP A 874 8.41 -30.64 -6.70
N ILE A 875 8.89 -31.82 -7.12
CA ILE A 875 8.05 -33.03 -7.22
C ILE A 875 7.63 -33.48 -5.81
N GLU A 876 8.56 -33.52 -4.86
CA GLU A 876 8.27 -33.86 -3.47
C GLU A 876 7.22 -32.92 -2.86
N GLU A 877 7.42 -31.61 -3.03
CA GLU A 877 6.51 -30.57 -2.50
C GLU A 877 5.08 -30.72 -3.02
N MET A 878 4.92 -31.04 -4.32
CA MET A 878 3.60 -31.30 -4.89
C MET A 878 3.05 -32.66 -4.43
N LEU A 879 3.90 -33.68 -4.38
CA LEU A 879 3.49 -35.05 -4.07
C LEU A 879 3.03 -35.20 -2.62
N TYR A 880 3.65 -34.49 -1.66
CA TYR A 880 3.21 -34.45 -0.26
C TYR A 880 1.73 -34.09 -0.11
N LEU A 881 1.25 -33.16 -0.95
CA LEU A 881 -0.14 -32.74 -0.95
C LEU A 881 -1.00 -33.68 -1.81
N ALA A 882 -0.47 -34.17 -2.94
CA ALA A 882 -1.22 -35.02 -3.87
C ALA A 882 -1.60 -36.38 -3.29
N VAL A 883 -0.76 -36.94 -2.40
CA VAL A 883 -1.02 -38.25 -1.77
C VAL A 883 -2.17 -38.24 -0.76
N ARG A 884 -2.61 -37.05 -0.32
CA ARG A 884 -3.71 -36.93 0.62
C ARG A 884 -5.02 -37.37 -0.04
N LYS A 885 -5.87 -38.02 0.74
CA LYS A 885 -7.09 -38.66 0.21
C LYS A 885 -8.05 -37.62 -0.37
N GLU A 886 -8.18 -36.49 0.31
CA GLU A 886 -9.04 -35.36 -0.02
C GLU A 886 -8.54 -34.53 -1.22
N THR A 887 -7.25 -34.55 -1.54
CA THR A 887 -6.68 -33.68 -2.58
C THR A 887 -7.17 -34.05 -3.98
N GLY A 888 -7.72 -33.10 -4.71
CA GLY A 888 -8.07 -33.22 -6.13
C GLY A 888 -6.83 -33.14 -7.00
N CYS A 889 -6.23 -31.96 -7.07
CA CYS A 889 -4.96 -31.70 -7.76
C CYS A 889 -4.06 -30.77 -6.94
N VAL A 890 -2.79 -30.67 -7.35
CA VAL A 890 -1.80 -29.76 -6.76
C VAL A 890 -1.16 -28.91 -7.84
N GLY A 891 -1.14 -27.59 -7.66
CA GLY A 891 -0.43 -26.64 -8.51
C GLY A 891 0.85 -26.10 -7.89
N ALA A 892 1.74 -25.63 -8.75
CA ALA A 892 3.02 -25.01 -8.41
C ALA A 892 2.96 -23.47 -8.52
N LEU A 893 3.89 -22.76 -7.89
CA LEU A 893 4.10 -21.33 -8.12
C LEU A 893 4.85 -21.12 -9.43
N LEU A 894 4.20 -20.42 -10.37
CA LEU A 894 4.78 -20.12 -11.67
C LEU A 894 5.13 -18.64 -11.76
N TYR A 895 6.31 -18.34 -12.29
CA TYR A 895 6.76 -16.99 -12.61
C TYR A 895 6.79 -16.77 -14.12
N PHE A 896 6.52 -15.53 -14.52
CA PHE A 896 6.91 -15.02 -15.83
C PHE A 896 8.43 -14.88 -15.91
N GLY A 897 8.96 -14.72 -17.13
CA GLY A 897 10.40 -14.53 -17.37
C GLY A 897 10.99 -13.23 -16.81
N ASP A 898 10.17 -12.34 -16.26
CA ASP A 898 10.54 -11.06 -15.63
C ASP A 898 10.48 -11.10 -14.09
N ASP A 899 10.43 -12.29 -13.49
CA ASP A 899 10.31 -12.52 -12.03
C ASP A 899 9.02 -11.96 -11.40
N THR A 900 7.96 -11.78 -12.20
CA THR A 900 6.61 -11.54 -11.66
C THR A 900 5.81 -12.85 -11.56
N VAL A 901 4.88 -12.94 -10.62
CA VAL A 901 4.04 -14.12 -10.41
C VAL A 901 3.07 -14.26 -11.60
N GLN A 902 3.03 -15.44 -12.20
CA GLN A 902 2.03 -15.81 -13.20
C GLN A 902 0.89 -16.64 -12.58
N HIS A 903 1.21 -17.52 -11.64
CA HIS A 903 0.22 -18.41 -11.02
C HIS A 903 0.49 -18.62 -9.53
N GLY A 904 -0.41 -18.10 -8.68
CA GLY A 904 -0.47 -18.36 -7.24
C GLY A 904 -1.72 -19.16 -6.83
N GLY A 905 -2.21 -20.07 -7.70
CA GLY A 905 -3.54 -20.66 -7.62
C GLY A 905 -4.54 -19.99 -8.57
N VAL A 906 -5.67 -20.65 -8.84
CA VAL A 906 -6.81 -20.11 -9.61
C VAL A 906 -7.97 -19.83 -8.67
N ILE A 907 -8.58 -18.66 -8.82
CA ILE A 907 -9.83 -18.27 -8.15
C ILE A 907 -10.97 -18.33 -9.16
N PHE A 908 -12.08 -18.95 -8.79
CA PHE A 908 -13.26 -19.01 -9.63
C PHE A 908 -14.04 -17.68 -9.61
N GLY A 909 -14.54 -17.28 -10.77
CA GLY A 909 -15.35 -16.08 -10.95
C GLY A 909 -14.59 -14.81 -11.35
N ILE A 910 -13.27 -14.77 -11.18
CA ILE A 910 -12.47 -13.61 -11.60
C ILE A 910 -12.67 -13.34 -13.09
N GLY A 911 -12.95 -12.07 -13.46
CA GLY A 911 -13.21 -11.64 -14.83
C GLY A 911 -14.46 -12.27 -15.46
N GLY A 912 -15.37 -12.80 -14.64
CA GLY A 912 -16.53 -13.57 -15.09
C GLY A 912 -16.20 -14.97 -15.60
N SER A 913 -14.99 -15.48 -15.34
CA SER A 913 -14.58 -16.86 -15.60
C SER A 913 -13.74 -17.40 -14.45
N ALA A 914 -12.43 -17.29 -14.55
CA ALA A 914 -11.47 -17.69 -13.53
C ALA A 914 -10.16 -16.94 -13.79
N GLY A 915 -9.40 -16.64 -12.73
CA GLY A 915 -8.20 -15.83 -12.79
C GLY A 915 -7.10 -16.38 -11.88
N HIS A 916 -5.85 -16.03 -12.20
CA HIS A 916 -4.69 -16.48 -11.43
C HIS A 916 -4.51 -15.56 -10.22
N SER A 917 -4.59 -16.10 -9.01
CA SER A 917 -4.41 -15.31 -7.78
C SER A 917 -3.03 -14.65 -7.78
N GLN A 918 -3.01 -13.35 -7.49
CA GLN A 918 -1.82 -12.54 -7.28
C GLN A 918 -0.90 -12.47 -8.50
N LYS A 919 -1.50 -12.47 -9.69
CA LYS A 919 -0.79 -12.28 -10.94
C LYS A 919 -0.06 -10.93 -10.97
N SER A 920 1.11 -10.91 -11.58
CA SER A 920 1.97 -9.73 -11.79
C SER A 920 2.59 -9.12 -10.53
N VAL A 921 2.39 -9.70 -9.33
CA VAL A 921 3.13 -9.25 -8.15
C VAL A 921 4.60 -9.69 -8.25
N LYS A 922 5.51 -8.88 -7.72
CA LYS A 922 6.95 -9.19 -7.73
C LYS A 922 7.24 -10.43 -6.87
N ARG A 923 8.27 -11.18 -7.26
CA ARG A 923 8.73 -12.41 -6.60
C ARG A 923 8.99 -12.29 -5.09
N GLU A 924 9.39 -11.11 -4.61
CA GLU A 924 9.66 -10.86 -3.19
C GLU A 924 8.38 -10.63 -2.37
N ASN A 925 7.23 -10.47 -3.02
CA ASN A 925 5.96 -10.28 -2.36
C ASN A 925 5.43 -11.63 -1.83
N ASN A 926 5.21 -11.70 -0.53
CA ASN A 926 4.64 -12.88 0.16
C ASN A 926 3.14 -13.05 -0.10
N GLY A 927 2.51 -12.03 -0.68
CA GLY A 927 1.14 -12.08 -1.10
C GLY A 927 0.11 -11.78 -0.02
N TYR A 928 -1.16 -11.65 -0.43
CA TYR A 928 -2.28 -11.42 0.47
C TYR A 928 -2.36 -12.52 1.53
N LEU A 929 -2.36 -12.15 2.81
CA LEU A 929 -2.29 -13.07 3.96
C LEU A 929 -1.19 -14.14 3.84
N ALA A 930 -0.04 -13.77 3.27
CA ALA A 930 1.12 -14.65 3.05
C ALA A 930 0.83 -15.88 2.17
N ARG A 931 -0.21 -15.85 1.32
CA ARG A 931 -0.60 -16.98 0.47
C ARG A 931 0.49 -17.44 -0.51
N LEU A 932 1.44 -16.58 -0.90
CA LEU A 932 2.57 -16.99 -1.74
C LEU A 932 3.74 -17.57 -0.93
N SER A 933 3.58 -17.69 0.38
CA SER A 933 4.61 -18.20 1.31
C SER A 933 4.15 -19.45 2.06
N VAL A 934 2.90 -19.89 1.90
CA VAL A 934 2.39 -21.13 2.53
C VAL A 934 1.57 -21.97 1.57
N ALA A 935 1.62 -23.30 1.74
CA ALA A 935 0.72 -24.19 1.04
C ALA A 935 -0.72 -23.98 1.55
N HIS A 936 -1.69 -23.98 0.64
CA HIS A 936 -3.09 -23.74 0.99
C HIS A 936 -4.05 -24.29 -0.09
N GLU A 937 -5.30 -24.45 0.31
CA GLU A 937 -6.42 -24.77 -0.57
C GLU A 937 -6.76 -23.60 -1.52
N VAL A 938 -7.10 -23.92 -2.77
CA VAL A 938 -7.45 -22.93 -3.82
C VAL A 938 -8.64 -23.42 -4.64
N GLY A 939 -9.29 -22.53 -5.40
CA GLY A 939 -10.36 -22.89 -6.33
C GLY A 939 -9.87 -23.90 -7.37
N GLY A 940 -8.76 -23.62 -8.04
CA GLY A 940 -8.14 -24.53 -9.01
C GLY A 940 -6.66 -24.26 -9.28
N ASN A 941 -6.09 -25.00 -10.22
CA ASN A 941 -4.70 -24.87 -10.66
C ASN A 941 -4.62 -24.93 -12.19
N THR A 942 -3.55 -24.37 -12.76
CA THR A 942 -3.35 -24.39 -14.22
C THR A 942 -2.71 -25.68 -14.71
N GLY A 943 -3.08 -26.13 -15.91
CA GLY A 943 -2.47 -27.27 -16.60
C GLY A 943 -1.00 -27.06 -16.98
N ALA A 944 -0.44 -25.85 -16.83
CA ALA A 944 0.97 -25.59 -17.08
C ALA A 944 1.90 -26.37 -16.11
N CYS A 945 1.45 -26.64 -14.88
CA CYS A 945 2.10 -27.54 -13.93
C CYS A 945 1.07 -28.03 -12.90
N LEU A 946 0.50 -29.23 -13.12
CA LEU A 946 -0.58 -29.79 -12.31
C LEU A 946 -0.32 -31.26 -11.99
N MET A 947 -0.21 -31.60 -10.71
CA MET A 947 -0.04 -32.97 -10.23
C MET A 947 -1.36 -33.56 -9.72
N ILE A 948 -1.64 -34.81 -10.05
CA ILE A 948 -2.83 -35.54 -9.61
C ILE A 948 -2.61 -37.05 -9.61
N SER A 949 -3.33 -37.78 -8.73
CA SER A 949 -3.40 -39.23 -8.80
C SER A 949 -4.03 -39.68 -10.13
N LYS A 950 -3.38 -40.62 -10.83
CA LYS A 950 -3.92 -41.19 -12.07
C LYS A 950 -5.30 -41.80 -11.88
N ALA A 951 -5.57 -42.39 -10.71
CA ALA A 951 -6.87 -42.96 -10.38
C ALA A 951 -7.97 -41.89 -10.29
N LYS A 952 -7.69 -40.75 -9.66
CA LYS A 952 -8.63 -39.61 -9.57
C LYS A 952 -8.82 -38.96 -10.94
N TYR A 953 -7.76 -38.81 -11.72
CA TYR A 953 -7.87 -38.31 -13.09
C TYR A 953 -8.80 -39.18 -13.96
N ALA A 954 -8.64 -40.50 -13.88
CA ALA A 954 -9.51 -41.45 -14.57
C ALA A 954 -10.94 -41.45 -14.02
N GLU A 955 -11.13 -41.30 -12.71
CA GLU A 955 -12.46 -41.18 -12.08
C GLU A 955 -13.24 -39.98 -12.65
N MET A 956 -12.55 -38.85 -12.84
CA MET A 956 -13.14 -37.65 -13.41
C MET A 956 -13.34 -37.72 -14.93
N GLY A 957 -12.85 -38.77 -15.60
CA GLY A 957 -12.91 -38.89 -17.06
C GLY A 957 -11.85 -38.04 -17.79
N GLY A 958 -10.84 -37.56 -17.08
CA GLY A 958 -9.79 -36.68 -17.61
C GLY A 958 -10.23 -35.23 -17.83
N LEU A 959 -9.41 -34.49 -18.57
CA LEU A 959 -9.76 -33.16 -19.07
C LEU A 959 -10.88 -33.30 -20.11
N ASP A 960 -11.87 -32.40 -20.08
CA ASP A 960 -12.96 -32.48 -21.04
C ASP A 960 -12.51 -31.98 -22.42
N GLU A 961 -12.68 -32.82 -23.43
CA GLU A 961 -12.25 -32.58 -24.81
C GLU A 961 -13.11 -31.52 -25.52
N ASP A 962 -14.27 -31.13 -24.97
CA ASP A 962 -15.04 -29.98 -25.45
C ASP A 962 -14.32 -28.64 -25.17
N PHE A 963 -13.40 -28.61 -24.20
CA PHE A 963 -12.48 -27.50 -23.95
C PHE A 963 -11.17 -27.73 -24.71
N VAL A 964 -11.18 -27.37 -26.00
CA VAL A 964 -10.10 -27.69 -26.94
C VAL A 964 -8.79 -27.00 -26.54
N VAL A 965 -8.86 -25.75 -26.05
CA VAL A 965 -7.66 -24.94 -25.73
C VAL A 965 -7.72 -24.26 -24.38
N ALA A 966 -8.77 -23.49 -24.08
CA ALA A 966 -8.88 -22.73 -22.83
C ALA A 966 -9.77 -23.46 -21.82
N PHE A 967 -9.57 -23.15 -20.54
CA PHE A 967 -10.42 -23.58 -19.43
C PHE A 967 -10.55 -25.09 -19.18
N ASN A 968 -9.84 -25.96 -19.90
CA ASN A 968 -9.89 -27.41 -19.66
C ASN A 968 -9.42 -27.78 -18.25
N ASP A 969 -8.38 -27.09 -17.76
CA ASP A 969 -7.85 -27.19 -16.40
C ASP A 969 -8.81 -26.60 -15.36
N VAL A 970 -9.44 -25.46 -15.66
CA VAL A 970 -10.45 -24.82 -14.80
C VAL A 970 -11.71 -25.66 -14.65
N ASP A 971 -12.28 -26.19 -15.75
CA ASP A 971 -13.41 -27.14 -15.74
C ASP A 971 -13.05 -28.39 -14.92
N PHE A 972 -11.86 -28.94 -15.12
CA PHE A 972 -11.40 -30.09 -14.37
C PHE A 972 -11.31 -29.82 -12.87
N CYS A 973 -10.77 -28.67 -12.47
CA CYS A 973 -10.73 -28.24 -11.08
C CYS A 973 -12.13 -28.00 -10.50
N CYS A 974 -13.06 -27.42 -11.27
CA CYS A 974 -14.47 -27.27 -10.86
C CYS A 974 -15.12 -28.62 -10.60
N ARG A 975 -14.96 -29.59 -11.52
CA ARG A 975 -15.51 -30.94 -11.37
C ARG A 975 -14.91 -31.67 -10.17
N LEU A 976 -13.63 -31.48 -9.87
CA LEU A 976 -13.00 -32.01 -8.66
C LEU A 976 -13.66 -31.42 -7.39
N THR A 977 -13.85 -30.10 -7.35
CA THR A 977 -14.51 -29.41 -6.23
C THR A 977 -15.96 -29.87 -6.06
N GLU A 978 -16.73 -29.98 -7.15
CA GLU A 978 -18.12 -30.47 -7.13
C GLU A 978 -18.24 -31.93 -6.68
N LYS A 979 -17.20 -32.73 -6.90
CA LYS A 979 -17.10 -34.11 -6.42
C LYS A 979 -16.75 -34.20 -4.93
N GLY A 980 -16.33 -33.10 -4.31
CA GLY A 980 -15.90 -33.02 -2.92
C GLY A 980 -14.40 -33.23 -2.70
N TYR A 981 -13.59 -33.17 -3.78
CA TYR A 981 -12.14 -33.09 -3.66
C TYR A 981 -11.69 -31.64 -3.44
N VAL A 982 -10.47 -31.46 -2.95
CA VAL A 982 -9.90 -30.13 -2.63
C VAL A 982 -8.67 -29.86 -3.50
N ASN A 983 -8.67 -28.76 -4.25
CA ASN A 983 -7.51 -28.37 -5.03
C ASN A 983 -6.51 -27.62 -4.13
N MET A 984 -5.23 -27.96 -4.26
CA MET A 984 -4.16 -27.47 -3.40
C MET A 984 -3.14 -26.68 -4.20
N PHE A 985 -2.52 -25.69 -3.59
CA PHE A 985 -1.41 -24.93 -4.15
C PHE A 985 -0.21 -25.01 -3.20
N THR A 986 1.00 -25.17 -3.75
CA THR A 986 2.24 -25.06 -2.97
C THR A 986 3.17 -24.01 -3.56
N PRO A 987 3.61 -23.02 -2.75
CA PRO A 987 4.61 -22.05 -3.19
C PRO A 987 6.03 -22.61 -3.20
N PHE A 988 6.23 -23.84 -2.72
CA PHE A 988 7.54 -24.46 -2.59
C PHE A 988 7.96 -25.24 -3.84
N ALA A 989 7.03 -25.51 -4.77
CA ALA A 989 7.36 -25.92 -6.14
C ALA A 989 7.36 -24.67 -7.02
N LYS A 990 8.56 -24.17 -7.37
CA LYS A 990 8.72 -22.94 -8.18
C LYS A 990 9.23 -23.29 -9.58
N LEU A 991 8.60 -22.73 -10.61
CA LEU A 991 9.01 -22.86 -12.01
C LEU A 991 8.86 -21.52 -12.75
N TYR A 992 9.64 -21.31 -13.81
CA TYR A 992 9.28 -20.33 -14.84
C TYR A 992 8.35 -20.98 -15.86
N HIS A 993 7.45 -20.19 -16.42
CA HIS A 993 6.63 -20.58 -17.57
C HIS A 993 6.61 -19.42 -18.57
N TYR A 994 7.28 -19.61 -19.71
CA TYR A 994 7.58 -18.55 -20.68
C TYR A 994 6.44 -18.31 -21.69
N GLU A 995 5.22 -18.28 -21.18
CA GLU A 995 3.94 -18.19 -21.88
C GLU A 995 4.01 -17.30 -23.14
N SER A 996 3.35 -17.74 -24.22
CA SER A 996 3.22 -17.08 -25.54
C SER A 996 4.37 -17.27 -26.55
N LYS A 997 5.49 -17.92 -26.20
CA LYS A 997 6.55 -18.23 -27.19
C LYS A 997 6.18 -19.35 -28.17
N SER A 998 5.42 -20.35 -27.74
CA SER A 998 5.08 -21.52 -28.57
C SER A 998 3.76 -21.42 -29.34
N ARG A 999 2.79 -20.62 -28.86
CA ARG A 999 1.40 -20.66 -29.32
C ARG A 999 0.88 -19.41 -30.05
N GLY A 1000 1.48 -18.24 -29.78
CA GLY A 1000 0.98 -16.93 -30.22
C GLY A 1000 -0.35 -16.52 -29.56
N TYR A 1001 -0.68 -15.23 -29.59
CA TYR A 1001 -1.85 -14.65 -28.93
C TYR A 1001 -3.21 -15.06 -29.57
N GLU A 1002 -4.30 -14.91 -28.82
CA GLU A 1002 -5.70 -15.15 -29.25
C GLU A 1002 -6.21 -14.01 -30.17
N GLU A 1003 -5.51 -13.74 -31.28
CA GLU A 1003 -5.74 -12.54 -32.10
C GLU A 1003 -6.67 -12.76 -33.30
N THR A 1004 -6.93 -14.02 -33.69
CA THR A 1004 -7.78 -14.33 -34.85
C THR A 1004 -9.26 -14.43 -34.44
N PRO A 1005 -10.21 -14.01 -35.31
CA PRO A 1005 -11.65 -14.11 -35.02
C PRO A 1005 -12.10 -15.52 -34.64
N GLU A 1006 -11.57 -16.55 -35.30
CA GLU A 1006 -11.88 -17.96 -35.04
C GLU A 1006 -11.40 -18.40 -33.65
N LYS A 1007 -10.22 -17.94 -33.22
CA LYS A 1007 -9.65 -18.21 -31.89
C LYS A 1007 -10.47 -17.52 -30.79
N LEU A 1008 -10.87 -16.27 -31.02
CA LEU A 1008 -11.75 -15.51 -30.12
C LEU A 1008 -13.14 -16.11 -30.02
N GLU A 1009 -13.73 -16.55 -31.13
CA GLU A 1009 -15.04 -17.23 -31.14
C GLU A 1009 -14.99 -18.54 -30.35
N ARG A 1010 -13.96 -19.36 -30.56
CA ARG A 1010 -13.72 -20.57 -29.75
C ARG A 1010 -13.55 -20.22 -28.27
N PHE A 1011 -12.69 -19.26 -27.92
CA PHE A 1011 -12.43 -18.87 -26.54
C PHE A 1011 -13.71 -18.40 -25.84
N ASN A 1012 -14.53 -17.58 -26.50
CA ASN A 1012 -15.82 -17.14 -25.96
C ASN A 1012 -16.79 -18.32 -25.82
N GLY A 1013 -16.84 -19.24 -26.79
CA GLY A 1013 -17.67 -20.44 -26.71
C GLY A 1013 -17.28 -21.36 -25.54
N GLU A 1014 -15.98 -21.58 -25.33
CA GLU A 1014 -15.45 -22.35 -24.18
C GLU A 1014 -15.76 -21.63 -22.86
N ARG A 1015 -15.59 -20.30 -22.80
CA ARG A 1015 -15.97 -19.51 -21.62
C ARG A 1015 -17.46 -19.64 -21.29
N ASP A 1016 -18.32 -19.56 -22.29
CA ASP A 1016 -19.78 -19.66 -22.10
C ASP A 1016 -20.18 -21.08 -21.66
N LEU A 1017 -19.52 -22.11 -22.20
CA LEU A 1017 -19.68 -23.50 -21.75
C LEU A 1017 -19.27 -23.67 -20.28
N LEU A 1018 -18.11 -23.12 -19.87
CA LEU A 1018 -17.64 -23.15 -18.48
C LEU A 1018 -18.68 -22.51 -17.54
N ARG A 1019 -19.17 -21.32 -17.91
CA ARG A 1019 -20.18 -20.58 -17.14
C ARG A 1019 -21.50 -21.36 -17.04
N GLN A 1020 -21.94 -21.99 -18.13
CA GLN A 1020 -23.17 -22.78 -18.16
C GLN A 1020 -23.06 -24.02 -17.26
N ARG A 1021 -21.90 -24.68 -17.29
CA ARG A 1021 -21.71 -25.96 -16.58
C ARG A 1021 -21.48 -25.76 -15.08
N HIS A 1022 -20.68 -24.76 -14.73
CA HIS A 1022 -20.24 -24.49 -13.36
C HIS A 1022 -20.79 -23.16 -12.84
N GLU A 1023 -22.07 -22.89 -13.10
CA GLU A 1023 -22.74 -21.63 -12.76
C GLU A 1023 -22.49 -21.22 -11.29
N LYS A 1024 -22.55 -22.18 -10.37
CA LYS A 1024 -22.36 -21.95 -8.94
C LYS A 1024 -20.95 -21.45 -8.60
N LEU A 1025 -19.91 -22.12 -9.10
CA LEU A 1025 -18.53 -21.76 -8.80
C LEU A 1025 -18.07 -20.54 -9.61
N ILE A 1026 -18.44 -20.48 -10.89
CA ILE A 1026 -17.92 -19.49 -11.85
C ILE A 1026 -18.77 -18.23 -11.91
N VAL A 1027 -20.09 -18.36 -12.03
CA VAL A 1027 -20.97 -17.18 -12.23
C VAL A 1027 -21.34 -16.54 -10.90
N LYS A 1028 -21.61 -17.35 -9.87
CA LYS A 1028 -21.93 -16.85 -8.53
C LYS A 1028 -20.69 -16.61 -7.66
N GLY A 1029 -19.50 -17.04 -8.12
CA GLY A 1029 -18.25 -16.86 -7.39
C GLY A 1029 -18.23 -17.59 -6.05
N GLU A 1030 -18.94 -18.73 -5.91
CA GLU A 1030 -19.01 -19.50 -4.66
C GLU A 1030 -17.75 -20.38 -4.46
N ASP A 1031 -16.56 -19.78 -4.59
CA ASP A 1031 -15.27 -20.39 -4.28
C ASP A 1031 -15.04 -20.37 -2.75
N PRO A 1032 -15.02 -21.52 -2.05
CA PRO A 1032 -14.89 -21.54 -0.59
C PRO A 1032 -13.52 -21.01 -0.11
N TYR A 1033 -12.52 -21.01 -0.98
CA TYR A 1033 -11.17 -20.56 -0.65
C TYR A 1033 -10.91 -19.12 -1.11
N TYR A 1034 -11.95 -18.37 -1.43
CA TYR A 1034 -11.92 -16.93 -1.72
C TYR A 1034 -13.01 -16.21 -0.94
N ASN A 1035 -12.68 -15.10 -0.29
CA ASN A 1035 -13.68 -14.37 0.48
C ASN A 1035 -14.59 -13.59 -0.47
N HIS A 1036 -15.91 -13.73 -0.34
CA HIS A 1036 -16.90 -13.08 -1.20
C HIS A 1036 -16.96 -11.54 -1.08
N HIS A 1037 -16.27 -10.95 -0.10
CA HIS A 1037 -16.01 -9.52 0.00
C HIS A 1037 -14.76 -9.05 -0.73
N GLN A 1038 -13.99 -9.96 -1.33
CA GLN A 1038 -12.88 -9.61 -2.22
C GLN A 1038 -13.37 -9.42 -3.66
N THR A 1039 -12.68 -8.59 -4.44
CA THR A 1039 -13.04 -8.29 -5.83
C THR A 1039 -12.94 -9.54 -6.70
N LEU A 1040 -13.86 -9.68 -7.66
CA LEU A 1040 -13.73 -10.63 -8.77
C LEU A 1040 -13.32 -9.94 -10.07
N ASP A 1041 -12.99 -8.65 -10.03
CA ASP A 1041 -12.60 -7.88 -11.22
C ASP A 1041 -11.08 -7.89 -11.44
N ARG A 1042 -10.29 -8.14 -10.37
CA ARG A 1042 -8.83 -8.05 -10.36
C ARG A 1042 -8.22 -9.26 -9.65
N GLU A 1043 -6.96 -9.57 -9.95
CA GLU A 1043 -6.24 -10.69 -9.35
C GLU A 1043 -5.55 -10.39 -8.00
N ASP A 1044 -5.75 -9.22 -7.41
CA ASP A 1044 -4.96 -8.70 -6.27
C ASP A 1044 -5.54 -8.99 -4.87
N CYS A 1045 -6.69 -9.66 -4.80
CA CYS A 1045 -7.37 -10.01 -3.54
C CYS A 1045 -7.82 -8.78 -2.72
N THR A 1046 -7.94 -7.60 -3.33
CA THR A 1046 -8.46 -6.39 -2.68
C THR A 1046 -9.95 -6.54 -2.34
N PRO A 1047 -10.47 -5.81 -1.33
CA PRO A 1047 -11.91 -5.76 -1.09
C PRO A 1047 -12.66 -5.24 -2.33
N ARG A 1048 -13.89 -5.73 -2.57
CA ARG A 1048 -14.77 -5.19 -3.61
C ARG A 1048 -15.12 -3.72 -3.32
N GLU A 1049 -15.36 -2.93 -4.35
CA GLU A 1049 -15.51 -1.47 -4.24
C GLU A 1049 -16.69 -1.03 -3.35
N ASP A 1050 -17.75 -1.84 -3.30
CA ASP A 1050 -18.93 -1.62 -2.46
C ASP A 1050 -18.85 -2.30 -1.09
N TYR A 1051 -17.70 -2.88 -0.72
CA TYR A 1051 -17.47 -3.36 0.63
C TYR A 1051 -17.06 -2.21 1.54
N SER A 1052 -17.97 -1.82 2.43
CA SER A 1052 -17.66 -0.93 3.55
C SER A 1052 -18.05 -1.62 4.86
N VAL A 1053 -17.18 -1.50 5.86
CA VAL A 1053 -17.46 -1.94 7.24
C VAL A 1053 -18.21 -0.85 8.02
N PHE A 1054 -18.39 0.34 7.42
CA PHE A 1054 -19.12 1.48 7.98
C PHE A 1054 -20.23 1.92 7.01
N LEU A 1055 -21.46 2.07 7.51
CA LEU A 1055 -22.65 2.53 6.78
C LEU A 1055 -23.01 3.98 7.14
#